data_AF-A0A2P7S243-F1
#
_entry.id   AF-A0A2P7S243-F1
#
_cell.length_a   1.000
_cell.length_b   1.000
_cell.length_c   1.000
_cell.angle_alpha   90.00
_cell.angle_beta   90.00
_cell.angle_gamma   90.00
#
_symmetry.space_group_name_H-M   'P 1'
#
loop_
_entity.id
_entity.type
_entity.pdbx_description
1 polymer ?
#
loop_
_entity_poly.entity_id
_entity_poly.type
_entity_poly.pdbx_seq_one_letter_code
_entity_poly.pdbx_strand_id
1 'polypeptide(L)'
;MHDVLDFRRRGGEMSKNFPGSDKAIRLQELDFDQLKEMKKVDDDAKALAFYYFHLAMIYEARARKLRGSAQWRARIALSRLAGGMFPRWLHPLYSAEEYIKTARQRAGKLARKDRNAEIDAIPAPPVFDEIEYALVNGSVAGGGDSTIFRDLCGKSMSDIFRTVKSYVTRDDIVFVTRFRRWLRANPEAAGDKVVSVLDLADIIVDNRNGLYSLQTRKCAAFLEKYGAQPFVLASMWQEFFDIYANALARVGKAGEAIDVLNRGSSRLGEPPALLRKKASIHAWAGDAKSALKELGRLEADLLTFSPRDQILKAFLLETQGDHELARFELERALRRPNCPSDAHLMISNIALKQGDLALSKMSIDKCFASYALRGIAFANADRPLALPNIVNIRPPRNNWGPLVTVIMTAYQAEATIGFAVESVLAQSHSNLQLVVVEDCGDDSTLNILKKLARADDRMTVVANKANVGTYRSKNSVLASARGSYVTFHDSDDWWHPDHIQEHLKFMSLRTELVASTSRWARIDEEGRFLLSRSGLILHHNPASMFVQKSVFDEIGGFDANTTGADSEFLQRMRTVFGPNAVGVLHKPLAFGLHRADSLTQSGTAAYDENRYSPVREAYRAQWLEWQRQSAGGRKKLHISFEEHVSRFSEAETA
;
A
#
# COMPACT_ATOMS: atom_id res chain seq x y z
N MET A 1 26.63 -14.33 -17.68
CA MET A 1 27.04 -12.90 -17.60
C MET A 1 27.86 -12.63 -16.35
N HIS A 2 27.54 -13.25 -15.21
CA HIS A 2 28.34 -13.17 -13.98
C HIS A 2 29.76 -13.71 -14.19
N ASP A 3 29.84 -14.85 -14.87
CA ASP A 3 31.01 -15.64 -15.25
C ASP A 3 32.05 -14.84 -16.06
N VAL A 4 31.55 -14.03 -17.00
CA VAL A 4 32.34 -13.12 -17.86
C VAL A 4 33.00 -11.99 -17.05
N LEU A 5 32.46 -11.65 -15.88
CA LEU A 5 33.02 -10.65 -14.97
C LEU A 5 34.02 -11.26 -13.98
N ASP A 6 33.87 -12.52 -13.58
CA ASP A 6 34.82 -13.16 -12.67
C ASP A 6 36.10 -13.60 -13.38
N PHE A 7 36.01 -14.15 -14.59
CA PHE A 7 37.18 -14.49 -15.42
C PHE A 7 38.12 -13.28 -15.60
N ARG A 8 37.55 -12.09 -15.83
CA ARG A 8 38.30 -10.85 -16.05
C ARG A 8 38.93 -10.27 -14.78
N ARG A 9 38.59 -10.77 -13.58
CA ARG A 9 39.21 -10.37 -12.31
C ARG A 9 40.46 -11.18 -11.95
N ARG A 10 40.62 -12.38 -12.52
CA ARG A 10 41.72 -13.30 -12.17
C ARG A 10 42.99 -13.14 -13.03
N GLY A 11 43.00 -12.16 -13.94
CA GLY A 11 44.23 -11.71 -14.64
C GLY A 11 44.85 -12.65 -15.67
N GLY A 12 44.25 -13.81 -15.95
CA GLY A 12 44.80 -14.78 -16.90
C GLY A 12 44.61 -14.37 -18.37
N GLU A 13 45.67 -14.45 -19.17
CA GLU A 13 45.57 -14.41 -20.63
C GLU A 13 44.99 -15.72 -21.16
N MET A 14 44.12 -15.64 -22.18
CA MET A 14 43.61 -16.85 -22.85
C MET A 14 44.63 -17.37 -23.86
N SER A 15 45.34 -18.44 -23.49
CA SER A 15 45.93 -19.35 -24.47
C SER A 15 44.83 -19.88 -25.40
N LYS A 16 45.00 -19.72 -26.71
CA LYS A 16 44.06 -20.24 -27.71
C LYS A 16 43.97 -21.76 -27.59
N ASN A 17 42.76 -22.28 -27.31
CA ASN A 17 42.16 -23.47 -27.94
C ASN A 17 40.87 -23.87 -27.20
N PHE A 18 39.73 -23.37 -27.68
CA PHE A 18 38.41 -23.93 -27.42
C PHE A 18 37.70 -24.09 -28.77
N PRO A 19 37.42 -25.31 -29.27
CA PRO A 19 36.84 -25.49 -30.59
C PRO A 19 35.38 -25.03 -30.62
N GLY A 20 35.02 -24.20 -31.61
CA GLY A 20 33.68 -23.60 -31.76
C GLY A 20 33.66 -22.08 -31.95
N SER A 21 34.81 -21.42 -32.18
CA SER A 21 34.96 -19.96 -32.23
C SER A 21 34.44 -19.24 -33.48
N ASP A 22 34.08 -19.97 -34.55
CA ASP A 22 34.05 -19.40 -35.91
C ASP A 22 32.73 -18.67 -36.28
N LYS A 23 32.03 -18.13 -35.28
CA LYS A 23 30.91 -17.18 -35.46
C LYS A 23 31.04 -15.89 -34.64
N ALA A 24 32.27 -15.50 -34.29
CA ALA A 24 32.59 -14.17 -33.77
C ALA A 24 32.64 -13.09 -34.88
N ILE A 25 31.50 -12.83 -35.54
CA ILE A 25 31.39 -11.79 -36.58
C ILE A 25 31.65 -10.40 -35.98
N ARG A 26 32.56 -9.64 -36.59
CA ARG A 26 32.89 -8.26 -36.17
C ARG A 26 31.79 -7.30 -36.60
N LEU A 27 31.05 -6.75 -35.63
CA LEU A 27 29.95 -5.78 -35.84
C LEU A 27 30.44 -4.36 -36.23
N GLN A 28 31.35 -4.26 -37.19
CA GLN A 28 31.84 -2.99 -37.75
C GLN A 28 31.85 -2.96 -39.29
N GLU A 29 31.69 -4.11 -39.96
CA GLU A 29 31.76 -4.27 -41.42
C GLU A 29 30.52 -5.03 -41.93
N LEU A 30 29.34 -4.42 -41.80
CA LEU A 30 28.09 -4.89 -42.40
C LEU A 30 27.50 -3.78 -43.26
N ASP A 31 27.26 -4.08 -44.53
CA ASP A 31 26.74 -3.14 -45.52
C ASP A 31 25.20 -3.01 -45.43
N PHE A 32 24.66 -1.90 -45.93
CA PHE A 32 23.26 -1.51 -45.77
C PHE A 32 22.28 -2.45 -46.48
N ASP A 33 22.71 -3.13 -47.55
CA ASP A 33 21.90 -4.13 -48.24
C ASP A 33 21.89 -5.49 -47.52
N GLN A 34 22.94 -5.86 -46.78
CA GLN A 34 22.91 -7.04 -45.91
C GLN A 34 21.96 -6.85 -44.71
N LEU A 35 21.74 -5.61 -44.27
CA LEU A 35 20.72 -5.28 -43.26
C LEU A 35 19.28 -5.49 -43.76
N LYS A 36 19.01 -5.49 -45.08
CA LYS A 36 17.67 -5.83 -45.62
C LYS A 36 17.33 -7.31 -45.46
N GLU A 37 18.33 -8.19 -45.39
CA GLU A 37 18.11 -9.64 -45.15
C GLU A 37 17.83 -9.96 -43.67
N MET A 38 18.08 -9.01 -42.74
CA MET A 38 17.76 -9.16 -41.31
C MET A 38 16.25 -9.03 -41.01
N LYS A 39 15.44 -9.84 -41.70
CA LYS A 39 13.96 -9.90 -41.66
C LYS A 39 13.36 -10.33 -40.30
N LYS A 40 14.17 -10.37 -39.24
CA LYS A 40 13.81 -10.73 -37.86
C LYS A 40 14.53 -9.84 -36.85
N VAL A 41 13.95 -8.67 -36.57
CA VAL A 41 14.16 -8.02 -35.27
C VAL A 41 13.47 -8.89 -34.23
N ASP A 42 14.23 -9.44 -33.27
CA ASP A 42 13.72 -10.38 -32.27
C ASP A 42 12.54 -9.78 -31.49
N ASP A 43 11.49 -10.58 -31.33
CA ASP A 43 10.30 -10.22 -30.56
C ASP A 43 10.62 -9.93 -29.09
N ASP A 44 11.73 -10.45 -28.55
CA ASP A 44 12.22 -10.07 -27.22
C ASP A 44 12.57 -8.59 -27.16
N ALA A 45 13.20 -8.02 -28.19
CA ALA A 45 13.51 -6.59 -28.22
C ALA A 45 12.23 -5.73 -28.32
N LYS A 46 11.20 -6.22 -29.03
CA LYS A 46 9.89 -5.55 -29.15
C LYS A 46 9.13 -5.56 -27.83
N ALA A 47 9.00 -6.73 -27.20
CA ALA A 47 8.32 -6.90 -25.92
C ALA A 47 9.03 -6.12 -24.80
N LEU A 48 10.37 -6.14 -24.78
CA LEU A 48 11.18 -5.37 -23.83
C LEU A 48 10.97 -3.86 -23.99
N ALA A 49 10.99 -3.35 -25.23
CA ALA A 49 10.76 -1.93 -25.52
C ALA A 49 9.33 -1.49 -25.15
N PHE A 50 8.33 -2.33 -25.42
CA PHE A 50 6.94 -2.05 -25.06
C PHE A 50 6.73 -2.05 -23.53
N TYR A 51 7.27 -3.05 -22.82
CA TYR A 51 7.24 -3.11 -21.35
C TYR A 51 7.90 -1.87 -20.71
N TYR A 52 9.10 -1.49 -21.15
CA TYR A 52 9.77 -0.31 -20.63
C TYR A 52 9.09 1.00 -21.03
N PHE A 53 8.44 1.09 -22.19
CA PHE A 53 7.58 2.24 -22.52
C PHE A 53 6.37 2.32 -21.59
N HIS A 54 5.71 1.19 -21.30
CA HIS A 54 4.57 1.13 -20.37
C HIS A 54 4.97 1.55 -18.95
N LEU A 55 6.08 0.99 -18.43
CA LEU A 55 6.66 1.42 -17.16
C LEU A 55 7.05 2.90 -17.18
N ALA A 56 7.70 3.38 -18.25
CA ALA A 56 8.09 4.78 -18.37
C ALA A 56 6.88 5.73 -18.33
N MET A 57 5.77 5.40 -19.00
CA MET A 57 4.54 6.19 -18.92
C MET A 57 3.92 6.17 -17.52
N ILE A 58 3.87 5.01 -16.86
CA ILE A 58 3.37 4.87 -15.48
C ILE A 58 4.25 5.65 -14.47
N TYR A 59 5.57 5.59 -14.61
CA TYR A 59 6.52 6.32 -13.76
C TYR A 59 6.59 7.81 -14.11
N GLU A 60 6.46 8.22 -15.37
CA GLU A 60 6.46 9.63 -15.77
C GLU A 60 5.14 10.31 -15.36
N ALA A 61 3.99 9.62 -15.41
CA ALA A 61 2.75 10.10 -14.80
C ALA A 61 2.89 10.32 -13.27
N ARG A 62 3.70 9.50 -12.58
CA ARG A 62 4.09 9.70 -11.18
C ARG A 62 5.07 10.88 -11.00
N ALA A 63 6.07 11.01 -11.87
CA ALA A 63 7.08 12.06 -11.79
C ALA A 63 6.52 13.46 -12.12
N ARG A 64 5.64 13.57 -13.13
CA ARG A 64 4.90 14.79 -13.46
C ARG A 64 4.07 15.28 -12.26
N LYS A 65 3.45 14.36 -11.49
CA LYS A 65 2.74 14.68 -10.23
C LYS A 65 3.67 15.17 -9.10
N LEU A 66 4.90 14.68 -8.99
CA LEU A 66 5.86 15.11 -7.96
C LEU A 66 6.44 16.51 -8.20
N ARG A 67 6.66 16.89 -9.46
CA ARG A 67 7.27 18.18 -9.86
C ARG A 67 6.44 19.42 -9.49
N GLY A 68 5.15 19.26 -9.16
CA GLY A 68 4.31 20.35 -8.64
C GLY A 68 4.46 20.62 -7.14
N SER A 69 5.03 19.70 -6.36
CA SER A 69 5.00 19.76 -4.89
C SER A 69 5.85 20.91 -4.31
N ALA A 70 5.42 21.45 -3.16
CA ALA A 70 6.18 22.47 -2.43
C ALA A 70 7.58 21.95 -2.02
N GLN A 71 7.68 20.66 -1.65
CA GLN A 71 8.95 20.00 -1.33
C GLN A 71 9.92 19.93 -2.53
N TRP A 72 9.41 19.71 -3.75
CA TRP A 72 10.24 19.74 -4.96
C TRP A 72 10.70 21.17 -5.28
N ARG A 73 9.80 22.16 -5.21
CA ARG A 73 10.14 23.58 -5.41
C ARG A 73 11.17 24.08 -4.38
N ALA A 74 11.01 23.76 -3.11
CA ALA A 74 11.96 24.09 -2.05
C ALA A 74 13.33 23.41 -2.25
N ARG A 75 13.37 22.13 -2.66
CA ARG A 75 14.62 21.43 -2.98
C ARG A 75 15.35 22.04 -4.18
N ILE A 76 14.63 22.45 -5.23
CA ILE A 76 15.22 23.15 -6.39
C ILE A 76 15.80 24.51 -5.95
N ALA A 77 15.09 25.28 -5.13
CA ALA A 77 15.60 26.55 -4.58
C ALA A 77 16.87 26.34 -3.75
N LEU A 78 16.86 25.40 -2.80
CA LEU A 78 18.03 25.06 -1.98
C LEU A 78 19.23 24.58 -2.81
N SER A 79 19.00 23.73 -3.84
CA SER A 79 20.09 23.27 -4.72
C SER A 79 20.71 24.38 -5.57
N ARG A 80 19.97 25.47 -5.84
CA ARG A 80 20.46 26.65 -6.57
C ARG A 80 21.22 27.60 -5.66
N LEU A 81 20.76 27.78 -4.42
CA LEU A 81 21.42 28.61 -3.41
C LEU A 81 22.75 28.00 -2.91
N ALA A 82 22.86 26.67 -2.81
CA ALA A 82 24.00 25.99 -2.19
C ALA A 82 25.19 25.68 -3.13
N GLY A 83 25.23 26.24 -4.34
CA GLY A 83 26.40 26.21 -5.24
C GLY A 83 26.97 24.85 -5.66
N GLY A 84 26.28 23.74 -5.37
CA GLY A 84 26.78 22.38 -5.58
C GLY A 84 27.74 21.85 -4.51
N MET A 85 27.89 22.51 -3.35
CA MET A 85 28.93 22.22 -2.35
C MET A 85 28.75 20.94 -1.50
N PHE A 86 27.65 20.18 -1.65
CA PHE A 86 27.40 18.98 -0.83
C PHE A 86 27.85 17.67 -1.52
N PRO A 87 28.49 16.73 -0.80
CA PRO A 87 29.01 15.48 -1.37
C PRO A 87 27.89 14.49 -1.77
N ARG A 88 28.18 13.68 -2.79
CA ARG A 88 27.19 12.83 -3.51
C ARG A 88 26.42 11.80 -2.66
N TRP A 89 26.85 11.48 -1.44
CA TRP A 89 26.14 10.51 -0.59
C TRP A 89 24.85 11.07 0.05
N LEU A 90 24.55 12.35 -0.14
CA LEU A 90 23.24 12.96 0.14
C LEU A 90 22.20 12.75 -0.98
N HIS A 91 22.57 12.13 -2.11
CA HIS A 91 21.57 11.70 -3.11
C HIS A 91 20.80 10.46 -2.63
N PRO A 92 19.45 10.46 -2.67
CA PRO A 92 18.66 9.28 -2.32
C PRO A 92 18.97 8.10 -3.25
N LEU A 93 19.05 6.89 -2.66
CA LEU A 93 19.26 5.63 -3.36
C LEU A 93 18.34 5.48 -4.58
N TYR A 94 18.96 5.37 -5.77
CA TYR A 94 18.32 5.14 -7.08
C TYR A 94 17.05 5.95 -7.35
N SER A 95 17.22 7.22 -7.67
CA SER A 95 16.14 8.03 -8.23
C SER A 95 15.65 7.46 -9.58
N ALA A 96 14.33 7.51 -9.82
CA ALA A 96 13.77 7.13 -11.12
C ALA A 96 14.29 8.02 -12.27
N GLU A 97 14.73 9.25 -11.96
CA GLU A 97 15.39 10.12 -12.95
C GLU A 97 16.78 9.61 -13.37
N GLU A 98 17.54 8.93 -12.52
CA GLU A 98 18.78 8.26 -12.94
C GLU A 98 18.54 7.02 -13.78
N TYR A 99 17.49 6.23 -13.47
CA TYR A 99 17.08 5.10 -14.30
C TYR A 99 16.65 5.59 -15.71
N ILE A 100 15.80 6.62 -15.75
CA ILE A 100 15.36 7.28 -17.00
C ILE A 100 16.54 7.95 -17.72
N LYS A 101 17.50 8.55 -17.01
CA LYS A 101 18.72 9.15 -17.59
C LYS A 101 19.66 8.11 -18.17
N THR A 102 19.80 6.94 -17.53
CA THR A 102 20.59 5.81 -18.06
C THR A 102 19.93 5.20 -19.29
N ALA A 103 18.60 5.02 -19.27
CA ALA A 103 17.83 4.59 -20.43
C ALA A 103 17.94 5.59 -21.60
N ARG A 104 17.74 6.89 -21.33
CA ARG A 104 17.87 7.98 -22.32
C ARG A 104 19.32 8.17 -22.80
N GLN A 105 20.34 7.88 -21.99
CA GLN A 105 21.75 7.87 -22.44
C GLN A 105 22.08 6.65 -23.31
N ARG A 106 21.53 5.47 -23.02
CA ARG A 106 21.69 4.29 -23.90
C ARG A 106 21.00 4.51 -25.24
N ALA A 107 19.73 4.93 -25.23
CA ALA A 107 19.00 5.31 -26.44
C ALA A 107 19.68 6.48 -27.19
N GLY A 108 20.16 7.50 -26.46
CA GLY A 108 20.85 8.66 -27.03
C GLY A 108 22.24 8.37 -27.61
N LYS A 109 22.92 7.31 -27.16
CA LYS A 109 24.14 6.80 -27.82
C LYS A 109 23.84 6.02 -29.09
N LEU A 110 22.70 5.34 -29.18
CA LEU A 110 22.20 4.72 -30.41
C LEU A 110 21.68 5.75 -31.42
N ALA A 111 21.07 6.84 -30.97
CA ALA A 111 20.47 7.86 -31.83
C ALA A 111 21.43 8.98 -32.30
N ARG A 112 22.65 9.08 -31.75
CA ARG A 112 23.63 10.11 -32.15
C ARG A 112 24.51 9.63 -33.31
N LYS A 113 23.89 9.47 -34.48
CA LYS A 113 24.63 9.32 -35.74
C LYS A 113 24.01 10.10 -36.91
N ASP A 114 23.56 11.33 -36.65
CA ASP A 114 23.68 12.39 -37.65
C ASP A 114 23.76 13.80 -37.04
N ARG A 115 24.10 14.81 -37.86
CA ARG A 115 24.07 16.25 -37.53
C ARG A 115 23.42 17.06 -38.67
N ASN A 116 22.88 18.22 -38.30
CA ASN A 116 22.44 19.36 -39.13
C ASN A 116 20.93 19.46 -39.42
N ALA A 117 20.28 20.40 -38.73
CA ALA A 117 19.14 21.23 -39.17
C ALA A 117 18.88 22.27 -38.06
N GLU A 118 18.44 23.48 -38.41
CA GLU A 118 18.31 24.62 -37.47
C GLU A 118 16.84 24.94 -37.10
N ILE A 119 16.60 26.15 -36.57
CA ILE A 119 15.45 26.58 -35.77
C ILE A 119 14.45 27.37 -36.63
N ASP A 120 13.13 27.30 -36.33
CA ASP A 120 12.20 28.47 -36.23
C ASP A 120 10.77 28.07 -35.79
N ALA A 121 9.85 29.04 -35.65
CA ALA A 121 8.86 29.05 -34.56
C ALA A 121 7.45 29.63 -34.82
N ILE A 122 6.48 29.28 -33.94
CA ILE A 122 5.21 30.01 -33.58
C ILE A 122 4.10 29.98 -34.68
N PRO A 123 2.75 30.09 -34.42
CA PRO A 123 1.97 30.43 -33.21
C PRO A 123 0.85 29.39 -32.80
N ALA A 124 -0.13 29.84 -32.00
CA ALA A 124 -1.40 29.20 -31.55
C ALA A 124 -2.54 30.29 -31.58
N PRO A 125 -3.85 30.06 -31.27
CA PRO A 125 -4.53 28.93 -30.62
C PRO A 125 -5.47 28.13 -31.57
N PRO A 126 -6.84 28.16 -31.62
CA PRO A 126 -7.87 28.92 -30.90
C PRO A 126 -8.73 28.05 -29.92
N VAL A 127 -10.01 27.81 -30.22
CA VAL A 127 -11.11 27.28 -29.37
C VAL A 127 -12.12 26.54 -30.29
N PHE A 128 -13.10 25.71 -29.88
CA PHE A 128 -13.11 24.51 -29.02
C PHE A 128 -14.53 23.88 -29.01
N ASP A 129 -15.57 24.73 -29.02
CA ASP A 129 -16.95 24.43 -28.61
C ASP A 129 -17.78 23.54 -29.56
N GLU A 130 -17.30 23.24 -30.77
CA GLU A 130 -18.06 22.44 -31.76
C GLU A 130 -18.01 20.92 -31.51
N ILE A 131 -17.04 20.43 -30.72
CA ILE A 131 -16.80 18.99 -30.54
C ILE A 131 -17.80 18.36 -29.56
N GLU A 132 -18.29 19.11 -28.57
CA GLU A 132 -19.21 18.57 -27.55
C GLU A 132 -20.57 18.19 -28.15
N TYR A 133 -21.05 18.95 -29.15
CA TYR A 133 -22.29 18.65 -29.88
C TYR A 133 -22.22 17.33 -30.67
N ALA A 134 -21.04 16.98 -31.19
CA ALA A 134 -20.80 15.76 -31.95
C ALA A 134 -20.70 14.49 -31.08
N LEU A 135 -20.35 14.62 -29.79
CA LEU A 135 -20.14 13.48 -28.89
C LEU A 135 -21.42 12.97 -28.19
N VAL A 136 -22.48 13.79 -28.14
CA VAL A 136 -23.74 13.45 -27.44
C VAL A 136 -24.70 12.62 -28.31
N ASN A 137 -24.75 12.88 -29.62
CA ASN A 137 -25.72 12.27 -30.53
C ASN A 137 -25.15 11.00 -31.20
N GLY A 138 -25.17 9.89 -30.46
CA GLY A 138 -24.49 8.66 -30.84
C GLY A 138 -24.98 8.00 -32.13
N SER A 139 -24.06 7.81 -33.08
CA SER A 139 -24.20 6.84 -34.17
C SER A 139 -22.82 6.26 -34.52
N VAL A 140 -22.74 4.93 -34.69
CA VAL A 140 -21.45 4.23 -34.91
C VAL A 140 -21.30 3.91 -36.39
N ALA A 141 -20.48 4.70 -37.09
CA ALA A 141 -20.00 4.43 -38.46
C ALA A 141 -18.52 4.82 -38.57
N GLY A 142 -17.77 4.12 -39.42
CA GLY A 142 -16.30 4.10 -39.36
C GLY A 142 -15.59 5.38 -39.85
N GLY A 143 -14.58 5.82 -39.09
CA GLY A 143 -13.60 6.84 -39.46
C GLY A 143 -12.56 7.05 -38.34
N GLY A 144 -11.31 7.39 -38.68
CA GLY A 144 -10.28 7.73 -37.69
C GLY A 144 -9.49 6.52 -37.15
N ASP A 145 -9.88 5.97 -36.00
CA ASP A 145 -9.08 5.03 -35.17
C ASP A 145 -8.52 3.83 -35.96
N SER A 146 -9.36 3.17 -36.79
CA SER A 146 -8.98 1.95 -37.52
C SER A 146 -7.80 2.14 -38.47
N THR A 147 -7.62 3.36 -38.99
CA THR A 147 -6.48 3.72 -39.84
C THR A 147 -5.17 3.60 -39.07
N ILE A 148 -5.08 4.15 -37.86
CA ILE A 148 -3.86 4.13 -37.03
C ILE A 148 -3.47 2.69 -36.68
N PHE A 149 -4.43 1.83 -36.34
CA PHE A 149 -4.16 0.43 -36.03
C PHE A 149 -3.64 -0.36 -37.23
N ARG A 150 -4.27 -0.18 -38.41
CA ARG A 150 -3.80 -0.82 -39.66
C ARG A 150 -2.40 -0.33 -40.05
N ASP A 151 -2.10 0.94 -39.80
CA ASP A 151 -0.81 1.56 -40.09
C ASP A 151 0.32 1.15 -39.12
N LEU A 152 0.03 0.51 -37.99
CA LEU A 152 1.03 -0.01 -37.06
C LEU A 152 1.41 -1.47 -37.35
N CYS A 153 0.51 -2.24 -37.99
CA CYS A 153 0.79 -3.60 -38.44
C CYS A 153 1.92 -3.61 -39.49
N GLY A 154 2.99 -4.36 -39.24
CA GLY A 154 4.10 -4.56 -40.18
C GLY A 154 5.19 -3.49 -40.19
N LYS A 155 5.07 -2.40 -39.41
CA LYS A 155 6.14 -1.39 -39.28
C LYS A 155 7.27 -1.83 -38.36
N SER A 156 8.47 -1.26 -38.55
CA SER A 156 9.58 -1.43 -37.60
C SER A 156 9.26 -0.74 -36.27
N MET A 157 9.88 -1.18 -35.16
CA MET A 157 9.67 -0.51 -33.87
C MET A 157 10.07 0.96 -33.87
N SER A 158 11.07 1.35 -34.68
CA SER A 158 11.47 2.76 -34.83
C SER A 158 10.36 3.61 -35.46
N ASP A 159 9.61 3.04 -36.40
CA ASP A 159 8.51 3.72 -37.08
C ASP A 159 7.23 3.68 -36.25
N ILE A 160 6.95 2.58 -35.55
CA ILE A 160 5.91 2.50 -34.51
C ILE A 160 6.12 3.59 -33.45
N PHE A 161 7.34 3.75 -32.93
CA PHE A 161 7.65 4.84 -32.00
C PHE A 161 7.49 6.23 -32.63
N ARG A 162 7.83 6.41 -33.91
CA ARG A 162 7.65 7.70 -34.62
C ARG A 162 6.16 8.04 -34.80
N THR A 163 5.36 7.08 -35.26
CA THR A 163 3.90 7.19 -35.46
C THR A 163 3.15 7.37 -34.14
N VAL A 164 3.47 6.62 -33.08
CA VAL A 164 2.87 6.84 -31.75
C VAL A 164 3.22 8.24 -31.23
N LYS A 165 4.49 8.67 -31.38
CA LYS A 165 4.93 10.01 -30.91
C LYS A 165 4.22 11.17 -31.63
N SER A 166 3.73 11.00 -32.86
CA SER A 166 2.92 12.02 -33.56
C SER A 166 1.45 12.08 -33.12
N TYR A 167 0.93 11.07 -32.42
CA TYR A 167 -0.47 11.04 -31.94
C TYR A 167 -0.61 11.28 -30.42
N VAL A 168 0.47 11.24 -29.63
CA VAL A 168 0.41 11.40 -28.17
C VAL A 168 0.33 12.86 -27.76
N THR A 169 -0.87 13.42 -27.80
CA THR A 169 -1.25 14.70 -27.18
C THR A 169 -2.50 14.55 -26.31
N ARG A 170 -2.27 14.43 -24.99
CA ARG A 170 -3.24 14.46 -23.86
C ARG A 170 -4.06 13.18 -23.56
N ASP A 171 -4.46 12.35 -24.52
CA ASP A 171 -5.32 11.17 -24.25
C ASP A 171 -4.58 9.87 -23.87
N ASP A 172 -3.44 9.99 -23.19
CA ASP A 172 -2.50 8.91 -22.83
C ASP A 172 -3.18 7.63 -22.27
N ILE A 173 -4.20 7.77 -21.42
CA ILE A 173 -4.88 6.64 -20.74
C ILE A 173 -5.93 5.97 -21.64
N VAL A 174 -6.69 6.76 -22.41
CA VAL A 174 -7.72 6.23 -23.32
C VAL A 174 -7.04 5.49 -24.47
N PHE A 175 -5.98 6.06 -25.05
CA PHE A 175 -5.16 5.40 -26.07
C PHE A 175 -4.58 4.08 -25.57
N VAL A 176 -3.92 4.07 -24.40
CA VAL A 176 -3.39 2.84 -23.79
C VAL A 176 -4.48 1.76 -23.60
N THR A 177 -5.68 2.16 -23.18
CA THR A 177 -6.79 1.23 -22.95
C THR A 177 -7.36 0.67 -24.25
N ARG A 178 -7.57 1.50 -25.28
CA ARG A 178 -7.96 1.07 -26.63
C ARG A 178 -6.90 0.17 -27.26
N PHE A 179 -5.62 0.53 -27.16
CA PHE A 179 -4.50 -0.24 -27.72
C PHE A 179 -4.33 -1.61 -27.05
N ARG A 180 -4.46 -1.71 -25.72
CA ARG A 180 -4.52 -2.99 -24.99
C ARG A 180 -5.69 -3.87 -25.46
N ARG A 181 -6.88 -3.29 -25.63
CA ARG A 181 -8.07 -4.01 -26.12
C ARG A 181 -7.89 -4.49 -27.57
N TRP A 182 -7.27 -3.67 -28.42
CA TRP A 182 -6.97 -4.04 -29.80
C TRP A 182 -5.92 -5.16 -29.91
N LEU A 183 -4.82 -5.10 -29.15
CA LEU A 183 -3.82 -6.18 -29.13
C LEU A 183 -4.42 -7.53 -28.68
N ARG A 184 -5.36 -7.52 -27.73
CA ARG A 184 -6.10 -8.73 -27.32
C ARG A 184 -7.08 -9.25 -28.38
N ALA A 185 -7.65 -8.37 -29.20
CA ALA A 185 -8.51 -8.75 -30.32
C ALA A 185 -7.72 -9.22 -31.56
N ASN A 186 -6.40 -8.97 -31.60
CA ASN A 186 -5.52 -9.29 -32.73
C ASN A 186 -4.26 -10.03 -32.23
N PRO A 187 -4.39 -11.20 -31.56
CA PRO A 187 -3.27 -11.88 -30.92
C PRO A 187 -2.15 -12.26 -31.90
N GLU A 188 -2.49 -12.60 -33.14
CA GLU A 188 -1.53 -12.90 -34.22
C GLU A 188 -0.65 -11.69 -34.60
N ALA A 189 -1.19 -10.46 -34.48
CA ALA A 189 -0.44 -9.23 -34.72
C ALA A 189 0.39 -8.79 -33.50
N ALA A 190 0.04 -9.27 -32.30
CA ALA A 190 0.76 -9.01 -31.06
C ALA A 190 1.91 -10.00 -30.82
N GLY A 191 1.69 -11.28 -31.12
CA GLY A 191 2.54 -12.39 -30.73
C GLY A 191 2.48 -12.72 -29.22
N ASP A 192 2.66 -13.98 -28.87
CA ASP A 192 2.52 -14.47 -27.47
C ASP A 192 3.39 -13.70 -26.47
N LYS A 193 4.56 -13.22 -26.91
CA LYS A 193 5.46 -12.38 -26.09
C LYS A 193 4.77 -11.10 -25.59
N VAL A 194 4.01 -10.42 -26.44
CA VAL A 194 3.31 -9.18 -26.05
C VAL A 194 2.04 -9.49 -25.25
N VAL A 195 1.29 -10.53 -25.63
CA VAL A 195 0.06 -10.91 -24.91
C VAL A 195 0.36 -11.36 -23.47
N SER A 196 1.41 -12.16 -23.25
CA SER A 196 1.84 -12.55 -21.89
C SER A 196 2.26 -11.36 -21.03
N VAL A 197 2.95 -10.37 -21.61
CA VAL A 197 3.32 -9.13 -20.90
C VAL A 197 2.07 -8.29 -20.54
N LEU A 198 1.03 -8.28 -21.38
CA LEU A 198 -0.24 -7.62 -21.08
C LEU A 198 -1.05 -8.33 -19.98
N ASP A 199 -1.17 -9.65 -20.07
CA ASP A 199 -1.92 -10.45 -19.10
C ASP A 199 -1.25 -10.41 -17.70
N LEU A 200 0.09 -10.39 -17.66
CA LEU A 200 0.83 -10.16 -16.41
C LEU A 200 0.72 -8.71 -15.90
N ALA A 201 0.71 -7.72 -16.79
CA ALA A 201 0.51 -6.33 -16.39
C ALA A 201 -0.87 -6.11 -15.74
N ASP A 202 -1.90 -6.82 -16.19
CA ASP A 202 -3.23 -6.78 -15.55
C ASP A 202 -3.24 -7.49 -14.21
N ILE A 203 -2.60 -8.66 -14.07
CA ILE A 203 -2.39 -9.32 -12.77
C ILE A 203 -1.71 -8.38 -11.76
N ILE A 204 -0.69 -7.61 -12.18
CA ILE A 204 0.03 -6.65 -11.33
C ILE A 204 -0.81 -5.41 -10.98
N VAL A 205 -1.66 -4.94 -11.92
CA VAL A 205 -2.58 -3.82 -11.69
C VAL A 205 -3.71 -4.24 -10.75
N ASP A 206 -4.36 -5.38 -11.01
CA ASP A 206 -5.47 -5.92 -10.23
C ASP A 206 -5.05 -6.18 -8.78
N ASN A 207 -3.86 -6.76 -8.54
CA ASN A 207 -3.34 -7.06 -7.21
C ASN A 207 -3.40 -5.86 -6.22
N ARG A 208 -3.36 -4.62 -6.72
CA ARG A 208 -3.42 -3.41 -5.87
C ARG A 208 -4.80 -3.21 -5.23
N ASN A 209 -5.86 -3.60 -5.93
CA ASN A 209 -7.26 -3.44 -5.53
C ASN A 209 -8.04 -4.77 -5.63
N GLY A 210 -7.34 -5.91 -5.60
CA GLY A 210 -7.89 -7.21 -5.99
C GLY A 210 -8.47 -8.02 -4.84
N LEU A 211 -9.28 -9.00 -5.22
CA LEU A 211 -9.76 -10.09 -4.36
C LEU A 211 -8.76 -11.24 -4.45
N TYR A 212 -8.34 -11.81 -3.32
CA TYR A 212 -7.35 -12.89 -3.30
C TYR A 212 -7.87 -14.14 -4.02
N SER A 213 -9.16 -14.49 -3.87
CA SER A 213 -9.82 -15.61 -4.56
C SER A 213 -10.00 -15.42 -6.08
N LEU A 214 -9.94 -14.18 -6.59
CA LEU A 214 -9.86 -13.90 -8.02
C LEU A 214 -8.40 -13.93 -8.50
N GLN A 215 -7.49 -13.40 -7.68
CA GLN A 215 -6.07 -13.32 -7.98
C GLN A 215 -5.43 -14.71 -8.11
N THR A 216 -5.78 -15.67 -7.23
CA THR A 216 -5.32 -17.06 -7.34
C THR A 216 -5.72 -17.69 -8.67
N ARG A 217 -7.00 -17.56 -9.08
CA ARG A 217 -7.50 -18.08 -10.36
C ARG A 217 -6.82 -17.43 -11.56
N LYS A 218 -6.67 -16.10 -11.57
CA LYS A 218 -5.94 -15.37 -12.63
C LYS A 218 -4.47 -15.82 -12.73
N CYS A 219 -3.80 -15.98 -11.60
CA CYS A 219 -2.40 -16.42 -11.58
C CYS A 219 -2.24 -17.90 -11.96
N ALA A 220 -3.18 -18.78 -11.59
CA ALA A 220 -3.17 -20.18 -12.01
C ALA A 220 -3.23 -20.30 -13.54
N ALA A 221 -4.24 -19.68 -14.17
CA ALA A 221 -4.41 -19.67 -15.63
C ALA A 221 -3.22 -19.00 -16.35
N PHE A 222 -2.61 -17.97 -15.76
CA PHE A 222 -1.38 -17.38 -16.31
C PHE A 222 -0.20 -18.34 -16.27
N LEU A 223 0.01 -19.05 -15.16
CA LEU A 223 1.11 -20.00 -15.00
C LEU A 223 0.94 -21.24 -15.89
N GLU A 224 -0.30 -21.69 -16.10
CA GLU A 224 -0.65 -22.75 -17.05
C GLU A 224 -0.35 -22.33 -18.50
N LYS A 225 -0.89 -21.18 -18.93
CA LYS A 225 -0.76 -20.64 -20.29
C LYS A 225 0.68 -20.24 -20.67
N TYR A 226 1.47 -19.77 -19.70
CA TYR A 226 2.75 -19.11 -19.97
C TYR A 226 3.96 -19.64 -19.17
N GLY A 227 3.79 -20.60 -18.25
CA GLY A 227 4.85 -21.07 -17.36
C GLY A 227 6.08 -21.67 -18.05
N ALA A 228 5.92 -22.24 -19.24
CA ALA A 228 7.01 -22.78 -20.05
C ALA A 228 7.78 -21.71 -20.87
N GLN A 229 7.25 -20.50 -21.03
CA GLN A 229 7.79 -19.52 -21.98
C GLN A 229 9.03 -18.80 -21.40
N PRO A 230 10.15 -18.70 -22.14
CA PRO A 230 11.41 -18.17 -21.61
C PRO A 230 11.47 -16.63 -21.58
N PHE A 231 10.66 -15.94 -22.39
CA PHE A 231 10.83 -14.53 -22.73
C PHE A 231 10.27 -13.50 -21.73
N VAL A 232 9.35 -13.89 -20.85
CA VAL A 232 8.88 -13.00 -19.78
C VAL A 232 10.03 -12.78 -18.79
N LEU A 233 10.32 -11.51 -18.46
CA LEU A 233 11.50 -11.11 -17.69
C LEU A 233 11.57 -11.74 -16.30
N ALA A 234 12.77 -12.05 -15.83
CA ALA A 234 13.03 -12.56 -14.49
C ALA A 234 12.42 -11.70 -13.36
N SER A 235 12.47 -10.37 -13.50
CA SER A 235 11.84 -9.43 -12.55
C SER A 235 10.31 -9.49 -12.56
N MET A 236 9.70 -9.69 -13.74
CA MET A 236 8.25 -9.86 -13.88
C MET A 236 7.79 -11.19 -13.30
N TRP A 237 8.54 -12.28 -13.52
CA TRP A 237 8.30 -13.55 -12.85
C TRP A 237 8.43 -13.44 -11.33
N GLN A 238 9.43 -12.70 -10.82
CA GLN A 238 9.58 -12.50 -9.38
C GLN A 238 8.35 -11.79 -8.78
N GLU A 239 7.84 -10.74 -9.44
CA GLU A 239 6.61 -10.05 -9.03
C GLU A 239 5.38 -10.96 -9.15
N PHE A 240 5.28 -11.76 -10.22
CA PHE A 240 4.23 -12.77 -10.39
C PHE A 240 4.21 -13.79 -9.24
N PHE A 241 5.34 -14.41 -8.90
CA PHE A 241 5.43 -15.42 -7.85
C PHE A 241 5.18 -14.82 -6.47
N ASP A 242 5.60 -13.58 -6.21
CA ASP A 242 5.28 -12.84 -4.98
C ASP A 242 3.76 -12.65 -4.84
N ILE A 243 3.09 -12.17 -5.90
CA ILE A 243 1.64 -11.94 -5.95
C ILE A 243 0.85 -13.23 -5.79
N TYR A 244 1.18 -14.28 -6.55
CA TYR A 244 0.42 -15.53 -6.57
C TYR A 244 0.52 -16.25 -5.23
N ALA A 245 1.74 -16.39 -4.68
CA ALA A 245 1.93 -17.00 -3.36
C ALA A 245 1.26 -16.17 -2.24
N ASN A 246 1.28 -14.84 -2.33
CA ASN A 246 0.58 -13.97 -1.39
C ASN A 246 -0.94 -14.11 -1.46
N ALA A 247 -1.51 -14.35 -2.64
CA ALA A 247 -2.94 -14.61 -2.80
C ALA A 247 -3.32 -15.99 -2.24
N LEU A 248 -2.54 -17.04 -2.55
CA LEU A 248 -2.74 -18.40 -2.03
C LEU A 248 -2.65 -18.44 -0.50
N ALA A 249 -1.59 -17.87 0.10
CA ALA A 249 -1.41 -17.81 1.55
C ALA A 249 -2.36 -16.84 2.28
N ARG A 250 -3.25 -16.14 1.55
CA ARG A 250 -4.42 -15.47 2.14
C ARG A 250 -5.63 -16.39 2.18
N VAL A 251 -5.93 -17.12 1.12
CA VAL A 251 -7.07 -18.05 1.07
C VAL A 251 -6.77 -19.42 1.71
N GLY A 252 -6.02 -19.45 2.82
CA GLY A 252 -5.62 -20.67 3.54
C GLY A 252 -4.64 -21.61 2.85
N LYS A 253 -4.33 -21.40 1.56
CA LYS A 253 -3.51 -22.29 0.72
C LYS A 253 -2.00 -22.08 0.91
N ALA A 254 -1.53 -22.14 2.16
CA ALA A 254 -0.12 -21.89 2.51
C ALA A 254 0.86 -22.88 1.85
N GLY A 255 0.51 -24.17 1.76
CA GLY A 255 1.33 -25.19 1.08
C GLY A 255 1.53 -24.89 -0.42
N GLU A 256 0.43 -24.69 -1.15
CA GLU A 256 0.46 -24.30 -2.56
C GLU A 256 1.25 -22.99 -2.78
N ALA A 257 1.18 -22.05 -1.84
CA ALA A 257 1.97 -20.82 -1.90
C ALA A 257 3.48 -21.07 -1.80
N ILE A 258 3.92 -21.98 -0.92
CA ILE A 258 5.32 -22.42 -0.84
C ILE A 258 5.75 -23.16 -2.11
N ASP A 259 4.90 -24.02 -2.69
CA ASP A 259 5.18 -24.69 -3.97
C ASP A 259 5.33 -23.70 -5.14
N VAL A 260 4.46 -22.69 -5.21
CA VAL A 260 4.56 -21.59 -6.19
C VAL A 260 5.88 -20.83 -6.03
N LEU A 261 6.32 -20.57 -4.78
CA LEU A 261 7.63 -19.95 -4.52
C LEU A 261 8.80 -20.89 -4.80
N ASN A 262 8.67 -22.20 -4.63
CA ASN A 262 9.68 -23.18 -5.00
C ASN A 262 9.85 -23.25 -6.52
N ARG A 263 8.75 -23.29 -7.30
CA ARG A 263 8.78 -23.16 -8.77
C ARG A 263 9.47 -21.85 -9.20
N GLY A 264 9.15 -20.74 -8.55
CA GLY A 264 9.81 -19.45 -8.80
C GLY A 264 11.30 -19.44 -8.41
N SER A 265 11.67 -20.14 -7.34
CA SER A 265 13.06 -20.27 -6.88
C SER A 265 13.91 -21.03 -7.90
N SER A 266 13.42 -22.19 -8.37
CA SER A 266 14.08 -23.01 -9.41
C SER A 266 14.18 -22.29 -10.75
N ARG A 267 13.20 -21.43 -11.10
CA ARG A 267 13.21 -20.64 -12.33
C ARG A 267 14.17 -19.45 -12.28
N LEU A 268 14.37 -18.84 -11.12
CA LEU A 268 15.02 -17.52 -11.00
C LEU A 268 16.35 -17.52 -10.22
N GLY A 269 16.81 -18.66 -9.72
CA GLY A 269 18.03 -18.74 -8.91
C GLY A 269 17.86 -18.18 -7.50
N GLU A 270 16.75 -18.56 -6.84
CA GLU A 270 16.45 -18.24 -5.43
C GLU A 270 16.59 -16.74 -5.02
N PRO A 271 15.99 -15.78 -5.77
CA PRO A 271 16.18 -14.37 -5.49
C PRO A 271 15.70 -13.99 -4.06
N PRO A 272 16.42 -13.08 -3.36
CA PRO A 272 16.13 -12.67 -1.97
C PRO A 272 14.68 -12.26 -1.66
N ALA A 273 13.91 -11.80 -2.65
CA ALA A 273 12.49 -11.49 -2.50
C ALA A 273 11.64 -12.75 -2.23
N LEU A 274 11.90 -13.85 -2.95
CA LEU A 274 11.13 -15.09 -2.81
C LEU A 274 11.52 -15.85 -1.53
N LEU A 275 12.79 -15.88 -1.15
CA LEU A 275 13.23 -16.43 0.16
C LEU A 275 12.53 -15.69 1.32
N ARG A 276 12.51 -14.36 1.27
CA ARG A 276 11.79 -13.51 2.23
C ARG A 276 10.28 -13.79 2.26
N LYS A 277 9.64 -14.04 1.11
CA LYS A 277 8.21 -14.44 1.07
C LYS A 277 8.01 -15.83 1.68
N LYS A 278 8.85 -16.84 1.37
CA LYS A 278 8.77 -18.17 1.98
C LYS A 278 8.87 -18.08 3.50
N ALA A 279 9.91 -17.41 4.00
CA ALA A 279 10.10 -17.17 5.43
C ALA A 279 8.86 -16.54 6.08
N SER A 280 8.27 -15.54 5.43
CA SER A 280 7.05 -14.89 5.91
C SER A 280 5.84 -15.85 5.94
N ILE A 281 5.64 -16.65 4.89
CA ILE A 281 4.51 -17.59 4.81
C ILE A 281 4.65 -18.73 5.82
N HIS A 282 5.84 -19.33 5.96
CA HIS A 282 6.10 -20.32 7.01
C HIS A 282 5.84 -19.74 8.41
N ALA A 283 6.34 -18.53 8.70
CA ALA A 283 6.10 -17.84 9.97
C ALA A 283 4.62 -17.64 10.28
N TRP A 284 3.81 -17.33 9.26
CA TRP A 284 2.37 -17.14 9.39
C TRP A 284 1.54 -18.43 9.36
N ALA A 285 2.16 -19.56 9.03
CA ALA A 285 1.58 -20.91 9.09
C ALA A 285 2.00 -21.67 10.37
N GLY A 286 2.64 -20.99 11.33
CA GLY A 286 3.15 -21.60 12.57
C GLY A 286 4.48 -22.35 12.42
N ASP A 287 5.00 -22.49 11.20
CA ASP A 287 6.26 -23.19 10.91
C ASP A 287 7.47 -22.27 11.14
N ALA A 288 7.74 -21.97 12.41
CA ALA A 288 8.87 -21.13 12.79
C ALA A 288 10.23 -21.72 12.37
N LYS A 289 10.33 -23.06 12.30
CA LYS A 289 11.56 -23.78 11.96
C LYS A 289 11.96 -23.58 10.49
N SER A 290 11.03 -23.75 9.55
CA SER A 290 11.31 -23.45 8.14
C SER A 290 11.43 -21.95 7.89
N ALA A 291 10.69 -21.11 8.64
CA ALA A 291 10.84 -19.66 8.54
C ALA A 291 12.27 -19.20 8.90
N LEU A 292 12.81 -19.68 10.03
CA LEU A 292 14.19 -19.43 10.44
C LEU A 292 15.21 -20.00 9.44
N LYS A 293 14.95 -21.18 8.86
CA LYS A 293 15.79 -21.77 7.80
C LYS A 293 15.89 -20.85 6.58
N GLU A 294 14.76 -20.36 6.05
CA GLU A 294 14.76 -19.47 4.89
C GLU A 294 15.35 -18.08 5.21
N LEU A 295 15.23 -17.59 6.45
CA LEU A 295 15.93 -16.39 6.91
C LEU A 295 17.45 -16.58 7.03
N GLY A 296 17.92 -17.74 7.49
CA GLY A 296 19.36 -18.05 7.53
C GLY A 296 20.00 -18.10 6.14
N ARG A 297 19.25 -18.58 5.13
CA ARG A 297 19.67 -18.52 3.71
C ARG A 297 19.75 -17.08 3.19
N LEU A 298 18.84 -16.21 3.63
CA LEU A 298 18.84 -14.78 3.29
C LEU A 298 19.96 -14.02 4.02
N GLU A 299 20.28 -14.39 5.26
CA GLU A 299 21.34 -13.77 6.07
C GLU A 299 22.75 -14.05 5.52
N ALA A 300 22.94 -15.16 4.78
CA ALA A 300 24.20 -15.47 4.09
C ALA A 300 24.60 -14.39 3.06
N ASP A 301 23.66 -13.61 2.52
CA ASP A 301 23.95 -12.35 1.81
C ASP A 301 23.54 -11.14 2.64
N LEU A 302 24.46 -10.70 3.50
CA LEU A 302 24.31 -9.55 4.40
C LEU A 302 24.02 -8.21 3.68
N LEU A 303 24.24 -8.10 2.36
CA LEU A 303 23.82 -6.92 1.59
C LEU A 303 22.30 -6.89 1.37
N THR A 304 21.61 -8.03 1.53
CA THR A 304 20.17 -8.18 1.26
C THR A 304 19.31 -8.42 2.50
N PHE A 305 19.91 -8.84 3.62
CA PHE A 305 19.22 -9.07 4.90
C PHE A 305 18.92 -7.74 5.62
N SER A 306 17.66 -7.29 5.61
CA SER A 306 17.25 -5.98 6.13
C SER A 306 16.91 -6.01 7.63
N PRO A 307 16.84 -4.84 8.31
CA PRO A 307 16.39 -4.78 9.71
C PRO A 307 14.98 -5.35 9.93
N ARG A 308 14.11 -5.39 8.91
CA ARG A 308 12.77 -6.00 8.98
C ARG A 308 12.84 -7.54 8.97
N ASP A 309 13.76 -8.11 8.20
CA ASP A 309 14.01 -9.55 8.20
C ASP A 309 14.61 -9.99 9.54
N GLN A 310 15.42 -9.11 10.13
CA GLN A 310 16.01 -9.28 11.46
C GLN A 310 14.98 -9.19 12.59
N ILE A 311 14.01 -8.28 12.51
CA ILE A 311 12.85 -8.22 13.43
C ILE A 311 11.98 -9.49 13.30
N LEU A 312 11.77 -10.01 12.08
CA LEU A 312 11.06 -11.28 11.87
C LEU A 312 11.85 -12.47 12.44
N LYS A 313 13.18 -12.50 12.27
CA LYS A 313 14.05 -13.52 12.89
C LYS A 313 13.93 -13.48 14.42
N ALA A 314 13.99 -12.29 15.02
CA ALA A 314 13.84 -12.13 16.46
C ALA A 314 12.48 -12.58 16.99
N PHE A 315 11.38 -12.25 16.30
CA PHE A 315 10.05 -12.76 16.63
C PHE A 315 10.01 -14.30 16.64
N LEU A 316 10.58 -14.92 15.61
CA LEU A 316 10.60 -16.37 15.47
C LEU A 316 11.48 -17.07 16.51
N LEU A 317 12.55 -16.43 16.98
CA LEU A 317 13.36 -16.91 18.10
C LEU A 317 12.59 -16.81 19.43
N GLU A 318 11.88 -15.69 19.65
CA GLU A 318 11.04 -15.49 20.84
C GLU A 318 9.92 -16.55 20.93
N THR A 319 9.23 -16.85 19.83
CA THR A 319 8.21 -17.92 19.78
C THR A 319 8.76 -19.34 19.88
N GLN A 320 10.09 -19.51 19.85
CA GLN A 320 10.77 -20.78 20.18
C GLN A 320 11.41 -20.77 21.58
N GLY A 321 11.24 -19.69 22.36
CA GLY A 321 11.76 -19.54 23.72
C GLY A 321 13.18 -18.97 23.82
N ASP A 322 13.83 -18.65 22.70
CA ASP A 322 15.19 -18.09 22.68
C ASP A 322 15.16 -16.56 22.85
N HIS A 323 14.85 -16.14 24.08
CA HIS A 323 14.67 -14.72 24.43
C HIS A 323 15.96 -13.91 24.35
N GLU A 324 17.11 -14.52 24.67
CA GLU A 324 18.41 -13.85 24.64
C GLU A 324 18.89 -13.64 23.20
N LEU A 325 18.77 -14.63 22.30
CA LEU A 325 19.13 -14.43 20.89
C LEU A 325 18.11 -13.52 20.17
N ALA A 326 16.83 -13.61 20.50
CA ALA A 326 15.82 -12.68 20.01
C ALA A 326 16.14 -11.23 20.40
N ARG A 327 16.50 -10.98 21.66
CA ARG A 327 16.92 -9.67 22.16
C ARG A 327 18.20 -9.20 21.48
N PHE A 328 19.23 -10.05 21.40
CA PHE A 328 20.47 -9.75 20.70
C PHE A 328 20.23 -9.34 19.24
N GLU A 329 19.31 -10.01 18.54
CA GLU A 329 18.96 -9.65 17.17
C GLU A 329 18.27 -8.29 17.05
N LEU A 330 17.42 -7.91 18.01
CA LEU A 330 16.78 -6.59 18.04
C LEU A 330 17.77 -5.49 18.38
N GLU A 331 18.69 -5.73 19.32
CA GLU A 331 19.77 -4.80 19.65
C GLU A 331 20.78 -4.66 18.50
N ARG A 332 21.02 -5.73 17.72
CA ARG A 332 21.82 -5.72 16.49
C ARG A 332 21.08 -5.00 15.35
N ALA A 333 19.74 -5.11 15.26
CA ALA A 333 18.92 -4.40 14.29
C ALA A 333 18.87 -2.89 14.56
N LEU A 334 18.68 -2.48 15.82
CA LEU A 334 18.58 -1.07 16.24
C LEU A 334 19.85 -0.25 15.97
N ARG A 335 21.02 -0.89 15.90
CA ARG A 335 22.29 -0.26 15.51
C ARG A 335 22.36 0.08 14.00
N ARG A 336 21.41 -0.38 13.18
CA ARG A 336 21.39 -0.20 11.72
C ARG A 336 20.56 1.04 11.34
N PRO A 337 21.03 1.87 10.38
CA PRO A 337 20.25 3.02 9.92
C PRO A 337 18.93 2.56 9.28
N ASN A 338 17.86 3.30 9.54
CA ASN A 338 16.49 2.99 9.10
C ASN A 338 15.90 1.69 9.70
N CYS A 339 16.37 1.24 10.88
CA CYS A 339 15.67 0.20 11.62
C CYS A 339 14.23 0.64 11.96
N PRO A 340 13.20 -0.19 11.71
CA PRO A 340 11.84 0.08 12.19
C PRO A 340 11.78 0.16 13.71
N SER A 341 11.02 1.14 14.21
CA SER A 341 10.73 1.36 15.64
C SER A 341 9.98 0.18 16.28
N ASP A 342 9.36 -0.67 15.46
CA ASP A 342 8.82 -1.99 15.81
C ASP A 342 9.79 -2.84 16.63
N ALA A 343 11.10 -2.70 16.42
CA ALA A 343 12.10 -3.41 17.21
C ALA A 343 12.00 -3.08 18.71
N HIS A 344 11.65 -1.84 19.07
CA HIS A 344 11.42 -1.47 20.47
C HIS A 344 10.13 -2.09 21.05
N LEU A 345 9.07 -2.24 20.25
CA LEU A 345 7.85 -2.92 20.69
C LEU A 345 8.09 -4.43 20.88
N MET A 346 8.96 -5.03 20.06
CA MET A 346 9.40 -6.42 20.26
C MET A 346 10.27 -6.59 21.52
N ILE A 347 11.17 -5.64 21.81
CA ILE A 347 11.93 -5.64 23.08
C ILE A 347 10.96 -5.48 24.27
N SER A 348 9.90 -4.69 24.14
CA SER A 348 8.86 -4.57 25.17
C SER A 348 8.14 -5.91 25.42
N ASN A 349 7.82 -6.70 24.39
CA ASN A 349 7.26 -8.05 24.56
C ASN A 349 8.23 -8.98 25.33
N ILE A 350 9.51 -9.01 24.96
CA ILE A 350 10.52 -9.86 25.60
C ILE A 350 10.70 -9.45 27.07
N ALA A 351 10.86 -8.15 27.33
CA ALA A 351 11.03 -7.62 28.68
C ALA A 351 9.80 -7.92 29.56
N LEU A 352 8.59 -7.74 29.03
CA LEU A 352 7.34 -8.08 29.71
C LEU A 352 7.27 -9.57 30.08
N LYS A 353 7.67 -10.47 29.18
CA LYS A 353 7.76 -11.92 29.42
C LYS A 353 8.86 -12.31 30.41
N GLN A 354 9.92 -11.52 30.52
CA GLN A 354 10.97 -11.63 31.54
C GLN A 354 10.61 -10.95 32.88
N GLY A 355 9.45 -10.28 32.98
CA GLY A 355 9.03 -9.52 34.18
C GLY A 355 9.65 -8.13 34.33
N ASP A 356 10.48 -7.68 33.38
CA ASP A 356 11.12 -6.36 33.39
C ASP A 356 10.15 -5.28 32.86
N LEU A 357 9.25 -4.85 33.73
CA LEU A 357 8.27 -3.80 33.45
C LEU A 357 8.93 -2.45 33.11
N ALA A 358 10.10 -2.18 33.69
CA ALA A 358 10.84 -0.94 33.47
C ALA A 358 11.45 -0.87 32.06
N LEU A 359 12.12 -1.94 31.61
CA LEU A 359 12.61 -2.06 30.23
C LEU A 359 11.46 -2.13 29.23
N SER A 360 10.35 -2.78 29.56
CA SER A 360 9.16 -2.79 28.71
C SER A 360 8.64 -1.36 28.48
N LYS A 361 8.35 -0.63 29.57
CA LYS A 361 7.89 0.78 29.52
C LYS A 361 8.88 1.70 28.81
N MET A 362 10.18 1.60 29.13
CA MET A 362 11.23 2.38 28.47
C MET A 362 11.32 2.08 26.96
N SER A 363 11.05 0.85 26.54
CA SER A 363 11.09 0.49 25.11
C SER A 363 9.89 1.07 24.35
N ILE A 364 8.70 1.07 24.95
CA ILE A 364 7.52 1.76 24.39
C ILE A 364 7.80 3.27 24.25
N ASP A 365 8.38 3.90 25.27
CA ASP A 365 8.76 5.32 25.21
C ASP A 365 9.80 5.58 24.11
N LYS A 366 10.78 4.68 23.89
CA LYS A 366 11.73 4.77 22.77
C LYS A 366 11.05 4.64 21.41
N CYS A 367 10.02 3.80 21.29
CA CYS A 367 9.18 3.74 20.09
C CYS A 367 8.51 5.10 19.82
N PHE A 368 7.83 5.69 20.81
CA PHE A 368 7.20 7.02 20.67
C PHE A 368 8.22 8.14 20.38
N ALA A 369 9.36 8.15 21.09
CA ALA A 369 10.43 9.13 20.90
C ALA A 369 11.01 9.11 19.47
N SER A 370 11.07 7.94 18.82
CA SER A 370 11.50 7.82 17.41
C SER A 370 10.60 8.57 16.41
N TYR A 371 9.38 8.93 16.82
CA TYR A 371 8.43 9.75 16.05
C TYR A 371 8.29 11.18 16.58
N ALA A 372 9.12 11.60 17.54
CA ALA A 372 8.92 12.83 18.32
C ALA A 372 7.51 12.91 18.92
N LEU A 373 7.11 11.84 19.62
CA LEU A 373 5.93 11.77 20.48
C LEU A 373 6.39 11.60 21.94
N ARG A 374 5.58 12.09 22.89
CA ARG A 374 5.83 11.85 24.32
C ARG A 374 5.60 10.38 24.70
N GLY A 375 6.31 9.92 25.72
CA GLY A 375 6.08 8.61 26.34
C GLY A 375 4.73 8.54 27.07
N ILE A 376 4.39 7.33 27.53
CA ILE A 376 3.13 7.06 28.25
C ILE A 376 3.34 7.03 29.77
N ALA A 377 2.27 7.21 30.54
CA ALA A 377 2.27 6.98 31.99
C ALA A 377 1.40 5.76 32.32
N PHE A 378 1.65 5.13 33.47
CA PHE A 378 0.83 4.04 34.00
C PHE A 378 0.06 4.49 35.25
N ALA A 379 -1.13 3.93 35.47
CA ALA A 379 -1.91 4.12 36.70
C ALA A 379 -1.22 3.47 37.91
N ASN A 380 -0.55 2.33 37.68
CA ASN A 380 0.29 1.65 38.65
C ASN A 380 1.55 1.12 37.94
N ALA A 381 2.73 1.47 38.47
CA ALA A 381 4.04 1.10 37.89
C ALA A 381 4.43 -0.37 38.15
N ASP A 382 3.87 -0.98 39.20
CA ASP A 382 4.10 -2.39 39.59
C ASP A 382 3.18 -3.36 38.83
N ARG A 383 2.31 -2.83 37.96
CA ARG A 383 1.43 -3.62 37.08
C ARG A 383 1.97 -3.66 35.65
N PRO A 384 1.76 -4.76 34.91
CA PRO A 384 2.19 -4.88 33.53
C PRO A 384 1.55 -3.84 32.61
N LEU A 385 2.06 -3.75 31.39
CA LEU A 385 1.38 -3.06 30.32
C LEU A 385 0.03 -3.74 30.07
N ALA A 386 -1.05 -2.98 30.11
CA ALA A 386 -2.39 -3.35 29.65
C ALA A 386 -3.13 -2.04 29.40
N LEU A 387 -4.06 -1.97 28.44
CA LEU A 387 -4.74 -0.70 28.12
C LEU A 387 -5.44 -0.04 29.34
N PRO A 388 -6.11 -0.78 30.26
CA PRO A 388 -6.64 -0.21 31.50
C PRO A 388 -5.59 0.36 32.47
N ASN A 389 -4.30 0.02 32.32
CA ASN A 389 -3.20 0.57 33.12
C ASN A 389 -2.54 1.79 32.46
N ILE A 390 -2.79 2.11 31.19
CA ILE A 390 -2.20 3.29 30.52
C ILE A 390 -3.02 4.54 30.86
N VAL A 391 -2.36 5.61 31.30
CA VAL A 391 -3.02 6.89 31.62
C VAL A 391 -2.44 8.06 30.81
N ASN A 392 -3.35 8.88 30.30
CA ASN A 392 -3.03 10.11 29.57
C ASN A 392 -3.16 11.29 30.55
N ILE A 393 -2.07 12.05 30.75
CA ILE A 393 -2.11 13.24 31.61
C ILE A 393 -2.95 14.32 30.92
N ARG A 394 -4.17 14.56 31.46
CA ARG A 394 -5.11 15.59 31.00
C ARG A 394 -4.43 16.98 31.05
N PRO A 395 -4.29 17.70 29.92
CA PRO A 395 -3.73 19.05 29.90
C PRO A 395 -4.74 20.09 30.42
N PRO A 396 -4.30 21.32 30.74
CA PRO A 396 -5.21 22.45 30.97
C PRO A 396 -6.11 22.67 29.74
N ARG A 397 -7.42 22.70 29.97
CA ARG A 397 -8.42 22.90 28.91
C ARG A 397 -8.27 24.28 28.28
N ASN A 398 -8.22 24.29 26.95
CA ASN A 398 -8.27 25.48 26.11
C ASN A 398 -9.15 25.20 24.87
N ASN A 399 -9.70 26.27 24.29
CA ASN A 399 -10.56 26.21 23.11
C ASN A 399 -9.79 26.66 21.83
N TRP A 400 -8.49 26.36 21.75
CA TRP A 400 -7.67 26.73 20.61
C TRP A 400 -7.81 25.76 19.43
N GLY A 401 -7.52 26.24 18.22
CA GLY A 401 -7.68 25.47 16.99
C GLY A 401 -9.14 25.12 16.66
N PRO A 402 -9.38 24.30 15.62
CA PRO A 402 -10.72 23.89 15.22
C PRO A 402 -11.34 22.93 16.25
N LEU A 403 -12.67 22.98 16.38
CA LEU A 403 -13.41 21.95 17.12
C LEU A 403 -13.31 20.62 16.37
N VAL A 404 -13.04 19.53 17.09
CA VAL A 404 -13.01 18.15 16.55
C VAL A 404 -14.13 17.34 17.18
N THR A 405 -15.00 16.72 16.39
CA THR A 405 -15.96 15.74 16.91
C THR A 405 -15.34 14.35 16.86
N VAL A 406 -15.27 13.67 18.00
CA VAL A 406 -14.96 12.26 18.11
C VAL A 406 -16.26 11.48 18.27
N ILE A 407 -16.52 10.52 17.39
CA ILE A 407 -17.66 9.61 17.47
C ILE A 407 -17.15 8.25 17.94
N MET A 408 -17.71 7.76 19.04
CA MET A 408 -17.42 6.45 19.61
C MET A 408 -18.68 5.60 19.63
N THR A 409 -18.56 4.30 19.41
CA THR A 409 -19.67 3.34 19.55
C THR A 409 -19.31 2.26 20.54
N ALA A 410 -20.22 1.98 21.47
CA ALA A 410 -20.00 1.02 22.55
C ALA A 410 -21.16 0.00 22.61
N TYR A 411 -20.81 -1.28 22.61
CA TYR A 411 -21.71 -2.40 22.83
C TYR A 411 -20.95 -3.44 23.66
N GLN A 412 -21.54 -3.88 24.78
CA GLN A 412 -20.93 -4.83 25.73
C GLN A 412 -19.44 -4.52 26.00
N ALA A 413 -19.19 -3.31 26.52
CA ALA A 413 -17.88 -2.68 26.63
C ALA A 413 -17.52 -2.25 28.07
N GLU A 414 -18.20 -2.76 29.11
CA GLU A 414 -18.01 -2.29 30.50
C GLU A 414 -16.55 -2.38 30.99
N ALA A 415 -15.81 -3.40 30.55
CA ALA A 415 -14.40 -3.61 30.88
C ALA A 415 -13.43 -2.61 30.22
N THR A 416 -13.83 -1.99 29.09
CA THR A 416 -12.91 -1.22 28.24
C THR A 416 -13.28 0.26 28.08
N ILE A 417 -14.57 0.58 28.11
CA ILE A 417 -15.10 1.91 27.78
C ILE A 417 -14.51 3.04 28.63
N GLY A 418 -14.09 2.73 29.87
CA GLY A 418 -13.43 3.67 30.77
C GLY A 418 -12.09 4.21 30.22
N PHE A 419 -11.18 3.31 29.79
CA PHE A 419 -9.87 3.76 29.29
C PHE A 419 -9.98 4.37 27.88
N ALA A 420 -10.90 3.85 27.05
CA ALA A 420 -11.17 4.39 25.72
C ALA A 420 -11.62 5.87 25.81
N VAL A 421 -12.65 6.15 26.61
CA VAL A 421 -13.16 7.51 26.84
C VAL A 421 -12.10 8.43 27.47
N GLU A 422 -11.36 7.99 28.49
CA GLU A 422 -10.29 8.81 29.07
C GLU A 422 -9.17 9.12 28.07
N SER A 423 -8.82 8.17 27.18
CA SER A 423 -7.77 8.39 26.16
C SER A 423 -8.15 9.51 25.16
N VAL A 424 -9.44 9.67 24.89
CA VAL A 424 -10.03 10.74 24.07
C VAL A 424 -10.15 12.05 24.87
N LEU A 425 -10.64 12.01 26.10
CA LEU A 425 -10.84 13.22 26.91
C LEU A 425 -9.53 13.90 27.33
N ALA A 426 -8.42 13.16 27.39
CA ALA A 426 -7.09 13.62 27.80
C ALA A 426 -6.12 13.99 26.65
N GLN A 427 -6.63 14.23 25.45
CA GLN A 427 -5.84 14.68 24.29
C GLN A 427 -5.19 16.07 24.50
N SER A 428 -4.02 16.33 23.90
CA SER A 428 -3.38 17.66 23.89
C SER A 428 -4.23 18.74 23.24
N HIS A 429 -5.00 18.36 22.21
CA HIS A 429 -6.01 19.21 21.60
C HIS A 429 -7.34 19.08 22.37
N SER A 430 -7.55 19.94 23.36
CA SER A 430 -8.71 19.86 24.25
C SER A 430 -10.03 20.38 23.64
N ASN A 431 -9.97 21.12 22.53
CA ASN A 431 -11.14 21.66 21.82
C ASN A 431 -11.84 20.56 21.01
N LEU A 432 -12.55 19.68 21.72
CA LEU A 432 -13.23 18.51 21.17
C LEU A 432 -14.66 18.36 21.71
N GLN A 433 -15.49 17.67 20.94
CA GLN A 433 -16.78 17.12 21.32
C GLN A 433 -16.65 15.59 21.25
N LEU A 434 -16.97 14.86 22.32
CA LEU A 434 -17.09 13.40 22.29
C LEU A 434 -18.56 13.02 22.25
N VAL A 435 -18.99 12.31 21.21
CA VAL A 435 -20.32 11.68 21.15
C VAL A 435 -20.13 10.17 21.25
N VAL A 436 -20.65 9.55 22.30
CA VAL A 436 -20.67 8.09 22.44
C VAL A 436 -22.08 7.59 22.16
N VAL A 437 -22.20 6.66 21.21
CA VAL A 437 -23.45 5.92 20.96
C VAL A 437 -23.33 4.56 21.65
N GLU A 438 -24.20 4.34 22.62
CA GLU A 438 -24.38 3.06 23.29
C GLU A 438 -25.43 2.25 22.50
N ASP A 439 -25.05 1.05 22.07
CA ASP A 439 -25.76 0.27 21.04
C ASP A 439 -26.73 -0.78 21.62
N CYS A 440 -27.39 -0.45 22.74
CA CYS A 440 -28.35 -1.30 23.43
C CYS A 440 -27.75 -2.64 23.92
N GLY A 441 -26.65 -2.56 24.67
CA GLY A 441 -26.12 -3.66 25.46
C GLY A 441 -26.89 -3.90 26.77
N ASP A 442 -26.62 -5.05 27.40
CA ASP A 442 -27.20 -5.51 28.68
C ASP A 442 -26.24 -5.37 29.89
N ASP A 443 -25.01 -4.88 29.65
CA ASP A 443 -23.95 -4.73 30.64
C ASP A 443 -23.93 -3.33 31.31
N SER A 444 -22.89 -3.04 32.11
CA SER A 444 -22.75 -1.76 32.80
C SER A 444 -22.36 -0.58 31.90
N THR A 445 -22.13 -0.78 30.59
CA THR A 445 -21.60 0.26 29.67
C THR A 445 -22.38 1.56 29.76
N LEU A 446 -23.71 1.51 29.64
CA LEU A 446 -24.56 2.70 29.66
C LEU A 446 -24.48 3.46 31.00
N ASN A 447 -24.28 2.75 32.11
CA ASN A 447 -24.16 3.35 33.45
C ASN A 447 -22.80 4.00 33.66
N ILE A 448 -21.72 3.38 33.14
CA ILE A 448 -20.37 3.96 33.11
C ILE A 448 -20.35 5.23 32.25
N LEU A 449 -20.95 5.17 31.05
CA LEU A 449 -21.06 6.33 30.15
C LEU A 449 -21.86 7.49 30.77
N LYS A 450 -23.00 7.21 31.42
CA LYS A 450 -23.78 8.21 32.17
C LYS A 450 -22.99 8.83 33.33
N LYS A 451 -22.06 8.10 33.95
CA LYS A 451 -21.17 8.63 35.00
C LYS A 451 -20.08 9.53 34.41
N LEU A 452 -19.45 9.13 33.30
CA LEU A 452 -18.39 9.89 32.63
C LEU A 452 -18.92 11.20 32.03
N ALA A 453 -20.09 11.19 31.39
CA ALA A 453 -20.71 12.38 30.83
C ALA A 453 -21.17 13.41 31.88
N ARG A 454 -21.34 13.00 33.16
CA ARG A 454 -21.56 13.93 34.28
C ARG A 454 -20.26 14.59 34.78
N ALA A 455 -19.10 14.05 34.42
CA ALA A 455 -17.78 14.51 34.85
C ALA A 455 -17.05 15.31 33.76
N ASP A 456 -17.44 15.20 32.48
CA ASP A 456 -16.85 15.96 31.37
C ASP A 456 -17.94 16.43 30.39
N ASP A 457 -18.27 17.72 30.47
CA ASP A 457 -19.22 18.50 29.64
C ASP A 457 -18.95 18.47 28.12
N ARG A 458 -17.77 18.02 27.67
CA ARG A 458 -17.48 17.79 26.25
C ARG A 458 -18.09 16.49 25.73
N MET A 459 -18.52 15.59 26.63
CA MET A 459 -19.06 14.28 26.34
C MET A 459 -20.59 14.31 26.26
N THR A 460 -21.16 13.61 25.28
CA THR A 460 -22.60 13.38 25.14
C THR A 460 -22.84 11.90 24.87
N VAL A 461 -23.87 11.33 25.49
CA VAL A 461 -24.23 9.92 25.34
C VAL A 461 -25.58 9.82 24.65
N VAL A 462 -25.62 9.06 23.56
CA VAL A 462 -26.85 8.65 22.87
C VAL A 462 -27.00 7.15 23.13
N ALA A 463 -28.22 6.69 23.42
CA ALA A 463 -28.51 5.26 23.58
C ALA A 463 -29.51 4.83 22.50
N ASN A 464 -29.17 3.77 21.77
CA ASN A 464 -30.05 3.18 20.76
C ASN A 464 -31.20 2.41 21.43
N LYS A 465 -32.30 2.22 20.69
CA LYS A 465 -33.46 1.42 21.15
C LYS A 465 -33.31 -0.09 20.89
N ALA A 466 -32.31 -0.47 20.10
CA ALA A 466 -31.94 -1.82 19.73
C ALA A 466 -30.51 -1.80 19.18
N ASN A 467 -29.80 -2.92 19.21
CA ASN A 467 -28.46 -3.03 18.61
C ASN A 467 -28.56 -2.91 17.09
N VAL A 468 -27.98 -1.85 16.53
CA VAL A 468 -27.87 -1.64 15.07
C VAL A 468 -26.44 -1.81 14.57
N GLY A 469 -25.45 -1.87 15.46
CA GLY A 469 -24.05 -2.10 15.13
C GLY A 469 -23.29 -0.84 14.70
N THR A 470 -21.97 -0.89 14.88
CA THR A 470 -21.08 0.28 14.90
C THR A 470 -21.26 1.27 13.75
N TYR A 471 -21.48 0.85 12.49
CA TYR A 471 -21.56 1.79 11.36
C TYR A 471 -22.90 2.52 11.28
N ARG A 472 -24.03 1.86 11.61
CA ARG A 472 -25.33 2.54 11.74
C ARG A 472 -25.35 3.46 12.97
N SER A 473 -24.72 3.04 14.06
CA SER A 473 -24.51 3.87 15.25
C SER A 473 -23.63 5.10 14.97
N LYS A 474 -22.53 4.95 14.20
CA LYS A 474 -21.71 6.07 13.72
C LYS A 474 -22.54 7.02 12.85
N ASN A 475 -23.31 6.51 11.88
CA ASN A 475 -24.17 7.32 11.02
C ASN A 475 -25.23 8.11 11.79
N SER A 476 -25.89 7.51 12.79
CA SER A 476 -27.00 8.12 13.55
C SER A 476 -26.66 9.47 14.21
N VAL A 477 -25.37 9.72 14.50
CA VAL A 477 -24.88 10.95 15.13
C VAL A 477 -24.03 11.83 14.22
N LEU A 478 -23.73 11.44 12.97
CA LEU A 478 -22.92 12.25 12.03
C LEU A 478 -23.49 13.66 11.83
N ALA A 479 -24.81 13.78 11.65
CA ALA A 479 -25.49 15.07 11.52
C ALA A 479 -25.32 15.98 12.76
N SER A 480 -25.13 15.40 13.95
CA SER A 480 -24.93 16.13 15.21
C SER A 480 -23.47 16.57 15.47
N ALA A 481 -22.53 16.18 14.59
CA ALA A 481 -21.12 16.54 14.72
C ALA A 481 -20.92 18.05 14.49
N ARG A 482 -20.42 18.74 15.51
CA ARG A 482 -20.19 20.20 15.48
C ARG A 482 -18.79 20.60 15.02
N GLY A 483 -17.84 19.66 14.99
CA GLY A 483 -16.45 19.92 14.62
C GLY A 483 -16.24 20.21 13.13
N SER A 484 -15.17 20.94 12.83
CA SER A 484 -14.66 21.11 11.46
C SER A 484 -14.06 19.80 10.93
N TYR A 485 -13.62 18.93 11.83
CA TYR A 485 -13.19 17.57 11.58
C TYR A 485 -14.01 16.58 12.41
N VAL A 486 -14.26 15.41 11.83
CA VAL A 486 -14.89 14.26 12.48
C VAL A 486 -13.91 13.09 12.47
N THR A 487 -13.85 12.34 13.56
CA THR A 487 -12.97 11.18 13.70
C THR A 487 -13.61 10.12 14.60
N PHE A 488 -13.13 8.89 14.53
CA PHE A 488 -13.82 7.72 15.09
C PHE A 488 -12.91 6.93 16.04
N HIS A 489 -13.49 6.47 17.15
CA HIS A 489 -12.81 5.66 18.14
C HIS A 489 -13.68 4.43 18.46
N ASP A 490 -13.08 3.25 18.57
CA ASP A 490 -13.79 2.03 18.97
C ASP A 490 -13.64 1.85 20.49
N SER A 491 -14.66 1.28 21.15
CA SER A 491 -14.80 1.32 22.62
C SER A 491 -13.78 0.49 23.41
N ASP A 492 -12.88 -0.22 22.74
CA ASP A 492 -11.79 -1.04 23.30
C ASP A 492 -10.39 -0.66 22.79
N ASP A 493 -10.27 0.41 22.01
CA ASP A 493 -8.99 0.99 21.60
C ASP A 493 -8.49 2.05 22.61
N TRP A 494 -7.21 2.44 22.51
CA TRP A 494 -6.59 3.53 23.26
C TRP A 494 -5.88 4.50 22.31
N TRP A 495 -6.02 5.80 22.53
CA TRP A 495 -5.32 6.84 21.78
C TRP A 495 -4.12 7.43 22.51
N HIS A 496 -3.03 7.62 21.75
CA HIS A 496 -1.88 8.39 22.20
C HIS A 496 -2.30 9.84 22.53
N PRO A 497 -1.80 10.46 23.61
CA PRO A 497 -2.16 11.82 24.03
C PRO A 497 -2.09 12.92 22.95
N ASP A 498 -1.30 12.74 21.88
CA ASP A 498 -1.12 13.74 20.81
C ASP A 498 -1.86 13.39 19.50
N HIS A 499 -2.73 12.36 19.51
CA HIS A 499 -3.42 11.84 18.32
C HIS A 499 -4.09 12.94 17.50
N ILE A 500 -5.01 13.70 18.11
CA ILE A 500 -5.78 14.75 17.42
C ILE A 500 -4.85 15.88 16.93
N GLN A 501 -3.88 16.28 17.76
CA GLN A 501 -2.98 17.39 17.43
C GLN A 501 -2.06 17.08 16.25
N GLU A 502 -1.52 15.87 16.18
CA GLU A 502 -0.68 15.42 15.06
C GLU A 502 -1.47 15.21 13.77
N HIS A 503 -2.74 14.76 13.86
CA HIS A 503 -3.65 14.75 12.71
C HIS A 503 -3.96 16.17 12.19
N LEU A 504 -4.31 17.11 13.08
CA LEU A 504 -4.55 18.52 12.71
C LEU A 504 -3.31 19.17 12.05
N LYS A 505 -2.12 18.94 12.61
CA LYS A 505 -0.83 19.40 12.08
C LYS A 505 -0.50 18.79 10.73
N PHE A 506 -0.82 17.51 10.51
CA PHE A 506 -0.60 16.84 9.23
C PHE A 506 -1.54 17.36 8.14
N MET A 507 -2.81 17.60 8.47
CA MET A 507 -3.82 18.15 7.57
C MET A 507 -3.56 19.62 7.21
N SER A 508 -3.17 20.47 8.19
CA SER A 508 -2.91 21.90 7.94
C SER A 508 -1.67 22.15 7.07
N LEU A 509 -0.68 21.27 7.12
CA LEU A 509 0.49 21.30 6.23
C LEU A 509 0.20 20.72 4.83
N ARG A 510 -0.98 20.14 4.60
CA ARG A 510 -1.36 19.37 3.39
C ARG A 510 -2.83 19.61 3.06
N THR A 511 -3.15 20.84 2.65
CA THR A 511 -4.51 21.29 2.37
C THR A 511 -5.20 20.57 1.20
N GLU A 512 -4.49 19.71 0.45
CA GLU A 512 -5.08 18.81 -0.54
C GLU A 512 -5.69 17.53 0.07
N LEU A 513 -5.53 17.30 1.38
CA LEU A 513 -6.10 16.15 2.09
C LEU A 513 -7.50 16.45 2.63
N VAL A 514 -8.47 15.64 2.23
CA VAL A 514 -9.82 15.64 2.83
C VAL A 514 -9.90 14.73 4.05
N ALA A 515 -9.00 13.75 4.15
CA ALA A 515 -8.87 12.88 5.31
C ALA A 515 -7.42 12.45 5.58
N SER A 516 -7.16 11.97 6.79
CA SER A 516 -5.92 11.30 7.17
C SER A 516 -6.17 10.09 8.08
N THR A 517 -5.19 9.19 8.15
CA THR A 517 -5.18 7.98 8.99
C THR A 517 -3.79 7.79 9.59
N SER A 518 -3.67 7.12 10.74
CA SER A 518 -2.40 6.95 11.46
C SER A 518 -1.84 5.52 11.38
N ARG A 519 -0.84 5.21 12.20
CA ARG A 519 -0.43 3.84 12.53
C ARG A 519 -0.93 3.45 13.92
N TRP A 520 -1.17 2.16 14.09
CA TRP A 520 -1.43 1.53 15.39
C TRP A 520 -0.59 0.27 15.56
N ALA A 521 -0.50 -0.20 16.80
CA ALA A 521 -0.22 -1.59 17.11
C ALA A 521 -1.53 -2.27 17.55
N ARG A 522 -1.66 -3.59 17.35
CA ARG A 522 -2.62 -4.38 18.14
C ARG A 522 -1.88 -4.97 19.34
N ILE A 523 -2.57 -5.04 20.47
CA ILE A 523 -2.04 -5.46 21.76
C ILE A 523 -3.04 -6.44 22.39
N ASP A 524 -2.60 -7.54 22.97
CA ASP A 524 -3.49 -8.45 23.71
C ASP A 524 -3.74 -7.97 25.15
N GLU A 525 -4.59 -8.71 25.88
CA GLU A 525 -5.00 -8.38 27.25
C GLU A 525 -3.83 -8.48 28.26
N GLU A 526 -2.82 -9.31 27.96
CA GLU A 526 -1.57 -9.40 28.73
C GLU A 526 -0.56 -8.28 28.40
N GLY A 527 -0.81 -7.47 27.37
CA GLY A 527 0.04 -6.35 26.98
C GLY A 527 1.07 -6.63 25.89
N ARG A 528 1.04 -7.78 25.21
CA ARG A 528 2.00 -8.10 24.15
C ARG A 528 1.55 -7.49 22.82
N PHE A 529 2.46 -6.81 22.15
CA PHE A 529 2.23 -6.24 20.83
C PHE A 529 2.28 -7.32 19.74
N LEU A 530 1.25 -7.38 18.91
CA LEU A 530 1.05 -8.47 17.95
C LEU A 530 1.60 -8.15 16.57
N LEU A 531 2.34 -9.10 16.00
CA LEU A 531 2.88 -8.98 14.64
C LEU A 531 1.74 -9.00 13.60
N SER A 532 1.78 -8.08 12.64
CA SER A 532 0.88 -8.10 11.49
C SER A 532 1.39 -9.04 10.39
N ARG A 533 0.52 -9.39 9.42
CA ARG A 533 0.88 -10.06 8.15
C ARG A 533 1.79 -9.22 7.23
N SER A 534 2.50 -8.23 7.77
CA SER A 534 3.63 -7.55 7.13
C SER A 534 4.99 -7.87 7.79
N GLY A 535 5.04 -8.67 8.85
CA GLY A 535 6.27 -8.93 9.60
C GLY A 535 6.75 -7.71 10.41
N LEU A 536 5.82 -6.81 10.76
CA LEU A 536 5.99 -5.63 11.60
C LEU A 536 4.76 -5.48 12.49
N ILE A 537 4.90 -4.78 13.61
CA ILE A 537 3.82 -4.51 14.58
C ILE A 537 2.99 -3.30 14.13
N LEU A 538 3.65 -2.22 13.70
CA LEU A 538 3.05 -0.94 13.34
C LEU A 538 2.43 -0.94 11.94
N HIS A 539 1.12 -1.16 11.88
CA HIS A 539 0.34 -1.19 10.64
C HIS A 539 -0.66 -0.05 10.56
N HIS A 540 -1.29 0.10 9.39
CA HIS A 540 -2.26 1.17 9.13
C HIS A 540 -3.48 1.03 10.04
N ASN A 541 -3.93 2.15 10.62
CA ASN A 541 -5.16 2.25 11.40
C ASN A 541 -6.27 2.84 10.50
N PRO A 542 -7.25 2.04 10.06
CA PRO A 542 -8.42 2.53 9.33
C PRO A 542 -9.55 2.99 10.26
N ALA A 543 -9.67 2.44 11.46
CA ALA A 543 -10.72 2.76 12.43
C ALA A 543 -10.65 4.21 12.88
N SER A 544 -9.46 4.67 13.31
CA SER A 544 -9.21 6.07 13.67
C SER A 544 -8.84 6.93 12.45
N MET A 545 -9.74 6.98 11.47
CA MET A 545 -9.66 7.97 10.39
C MET A 545 -10.09 9.36 10.89
N PHE A 546 -9.50 10.40 10.31
CA PHE A 546 -9.69 11.80 10.68
C PHE A 546 -10.07 12.61 9.43
N VAL A 547 -11.30 13.09 9.37
CA VAL A 547 -11.99 13.48 8.13
C VAL A 547 -12.49 14.92 8.23
N GLN A 548 -12.35 15.73 7.17
CA GLN A 548 -13.02 17.05 7.11
C GLN A 548 -14.54 16.87 7.09
N LYS A 549 -15.30 17.69 7.83
CA LYS A 549 -16.77 17.53 7.90
C LYS A 549 -17.45 17.60 6.52
N SER A 550 -16.94 18.44 5.61
CA SER A 550 -17.42 18.60 4.23
C SER A 550 -17.40 17.33 3.38
N VAL A 551 -16.62 16.30 3.76
CA VAL A 551 -16.65 14.99 3.08
C VAL A 551 -18.01 14.32 3.22
N PHE A 552 -18.61 14.38 4.41
CA PHE A 552 -19.91 13.75 4.67
C PHE A 552 -21.04 14.46 3.91
N ASP A 553 -20.87 15.73 3.56
CA ASP A 553 -21.83 16.49 2.75
C ASP A 553 -21.75 16.14 1.24
N GLU A 554 -20.62 15.60 0.74
CA GLU A 554 -20.44 15.21 -0.68
C GLU A 554 -20.63 13.69 -0.93
N ILE A 555 -20.19 12.82 -0.01
CA ILE A 555 -20.26 11.35 -0.18
C ILE A 555 -21.12 10.63 0.88
N GLY A 556 -21.71 11.35 1.84
CA GLY A 556 -22.58 10.77 2.86
C GLY A 556 -21.84 9.93 3.91
N GLY A 557 -22.55 8.97 4.50
CA GLY A 557 -22.09 8.16 5.64
C GLY A 557 -21.34 6.88 5.27
N PHE A 558 -21.10 6.05 6.28
CA PHE A 558 -20.66 4.67 6.10
C PHE A 558 -21.79 3.82 5.49
N ASP A 559 -21.42 2.75 4.79
CA ASP A 559 -22.35 1.65 4.52
C ASP A 559 -22.78 0.96 5.83
N ALA A 560 -24.01 0.45 5.87
CA ALA A 560 -24.60 -0.16 7.06
C ALA A 560 -24.16 -1.60 7.38
N ASN A 561 -23.26 -2.20 6.59
CA ASN A 561 -22.68 -3.50 6.92
C ASN A 561 -21.93 -3.46 8.27
N THR A 562 -21.96 -4.56 9.02
CA THR A 562 -21.40 -4.65 10.38
C THR A 562 -19.87 -4.60 10.41
N THR A 563 -19.18 -4.92 9.30
CA THR A 563 -17.72 -5.00 9.25
C THR A 563 -17.14 -4.42 7.95
N GLY A 564 -15.94 -3.83 8.02
CA GLY A 564 -15.17 -3.38 6.85
C GLY A 564 -15.70 -2.14 6.11
N ALA A 565 -16.76 -1.49 6.58
CA ALA A 565 -17.26 -0.25 5.98
C ALA A 565 -16.33 0.96 6.21
N ASP A 566 -15.41 0.89 7.20
CA ASP A 566 -14.25 1.78 7.32
C ASP A 566 -13.38 1.78 6.06
N SER A 567 -13.11 0.58 5.53
CA SER A 567 -12.24 0.30 4.40
C SER A 567 -12.94 0.64 3.08
N GLU A 568 -14.26 0.47 3.02
CA GLU A 568 -15.10 0.99 1.94
C GLU A 568 -15.03 2.52 1.89
N PHE A 569 -15.33 3.20 3.01
CA PHE A 569 -15.42 4.66 3.07
C PHE A 569 -14.07 5.35 2.79
N LEU A 570 -12.96 4.78 3.31
CA LEU A 570 -11.60 5.20 2.97
C LEU A 570 -11.28 5.07 1.48
N GLN A 571 -11.85 4.08 0.78
CA GLN A 571 -11.66 3.91 -0.65
C GLN A 571 -12.64 4.76 -1.47
N ARG A 572 -13.89 4.95 -1.02
CA ARG A 572 -14.87 5.88 -1.62
C ARG A 572 -14.34 7.31 -1.61
N MET A 573 -13.75 7.78 -0.50
CA MET A 573 -13.03 9.05 -0.45
C MET A 573 -11.90 9.14 -1.50
N ARG A 574 -11.08 8.09 -1.65
CA ARG A 574 -10.01 8.05 -2.68
C ARG A 574 -10.55 7.99 -4.12
N THR A 575 -11.74 7.47 -4.32
CA THR A 575 -12.38 7.38 -5.65
C THR A 575 -13.01 8.72 -6.04
N VAL A 576 -13.65 9.45 -5.11
CA VAL A 576 -14.32 10.74 -5.37
C VAL A 576 -13.34 11.92 -5.36
N PHE A 577 -12.57 12.09 -4.28
CA PHE A 577 -11.62 13.20 -4.10
C PHE A 577 -10.25 12.92 -4.74
N GLY A 578 -10.03 11.69 -5.22
CA GLY A 578 -8.81 11.25 -5.88
C GLY A 578 -7.83 10.52 -4.94
N PRO A 579 -6.93 9.69 -5.50
CA PRO A 579 -6.21 8.65 -4.74
C PRO A 579 -5.19 9.19 -3.71
N ASN A 580 -4.90 10.49 -3.73
CA ASN A 580 -3.98 11.15 -2.81
C ASN A 580 -4.69 11.93 -1.69
N ALA A 581 -6.02 12.10 -1.74
CA ALA A 581 -6.78 12.96 -0.83
C ALA A 581 -6.95 12.37 0.58
N VAL A 582 -6.66 11.08 0.76
CA VAL A 582 -6.63 10.38 2.06
C VAL A 582 -5.17 10.09 2.41
N GLY A 583 -4.60 10.91 3.30
CA GLY A 583 -3.21 10.80 3.73
C GLY A 583 -2.97 9.70 4.77
N VAL A 584 -1.72 9.25 4.87
CA VAL A 584 -1.26 8.34 5.95
C VAL A 584 -0.17 9.05 6.74
N LEU A 585 -0.45 9.32 8.00
CA LEU A 585 0.49 9.82 8.99
C LEU A 585 1.26 8.63 9.57
N HIS A 586 2.56 8.60 9.32
CA HIS A 586 3.43 7.50 9.75
C HIS A 586 3.87 7.65 11.22
N LYS A 587 2.90 7.77 12.14
CA LYS A 587 3.10 7.82 13.60
C LYS A 587 2.20 6.80 14.31
N PRO A 588 2.69 6.10 15.36
CA PRO A 588 1.88 5.25 16.21
C PRO A 588 1.04 6.14 17.14
N LEU A 589 -0.25 6.29 16.82
CA LEU A 589 -1.16 7.18 17.57
C LEU A 589 -2.33 6.44 18.23
N ALA A 590 -2.39 5.12 18.08
CA ALA A 590 -3.33 4.27 18.82
C ALA A 590 -2.71 2.90 19.13
N PHE A 591 -3.25 2.25 20.16
CA PHE A 591 -3.14 0.82 20.41
C PHE A 591 -4.54 0.24 20.42
N GLY A 592 -4.76 -0.89 19.74
CA GLY A 592 -6.09 -1.51 19.69
C GLY A 592 -6.13 -2.91 20.28
N LEU A 593 -7.12 -3.18 21.13
CA LEU A 593 -7.19 -4.40 21.94
C LEU A 593 -7.55 -5.64 21.12
N HIS A 594 -6.70 -6.66 21.12
CA HIS A 594 -6.95 -7.92 20.46
C HIS A 594 -7.46 -8.94 21.47
N ARG A 595 -8.79 -9.06 21.51
CA ARG A 595 -9.57 -10.00 22.33
C ARG A 595 -10.41 -10.90 21.43
N ALA A 596 -10.62 -12.15 21.86
CA ALA A 596 -11.18 -13.24 21.03
C ALA A 596 -12.67 -13.07 20.70
N ASP A 597 -13.41 -12.33 21.52
CA ASP A 597 -14.81 -11.97 21.38
C ASP A 597 -15.07 -10.80 20.41
N SER A 598 -14.05 -9.98 20.10
CA SER A 598 -14.22 -8.78 19.26
C SER A 598 -14.74 -9.07 17.86
N LEU A 599 -15.42 -8.09 17.24
CA LEU A 599 -15.94 -8.09 15.85
C LEU A 599 -14.87 -8.32 14.75
N THR A 600 -13.62 -8.62 15.10
CA THR A 600 -12.56 -9.00 14.17
C THR A 600 -12.12 -10.45 14.33
N GLN A 601 -12.41 -11.09 15.47
CA GLN A 601 -12.05 -12.48 15.80
C GLN A 601 -13.28 -13.38 15.95
N SER A 602 -14.47 -12.83 16.21
CA SER A 602 -15.72 -13.57 16.39
C SER A 602 -16.75 -13.34 15.26
N GLY A 603 -17.74 -14.23 15.16
CA GLY A 603 -18.85 -14.15 14.21
C GLY A 603 -18.54 -14.60 12.77
N THR A 604 -19.54 -14.57 11.90
CA THR A 604 -19.44 -15.01 10.49
C THR A 604 -18.44 -14.19 9.66
N ALA A 605 -18.24 -12.93 10.02
CA ALA A 605 -17.26 -12.03 9.43
C ALA A 605 -15.93 -11.98 10.22
N ALA A 606 -15.64 -12.95 11.09
CA ALA A 606 -14.33 -13.09 11.73
C ALA A 606 -13.20 -13.18 10.69
N TYR A 607 -11.98 -12.87 11.13
CA TYR A 607 -10.77 -13.28 10.44
C TYR A 607 -10.35 -14.68 10.89
N ASP A 608 -10.02 -15.55 9.93
CA ASP A 608 -9.34 -16.82 10.19
C ASP A 608 -7.88 -16.61 10.64
N GLU A 609 -7.16 -17.69 10.94
CA GLU A 609 -5.74 -17.66 11.26
C GLU A 609 -4.89 -17.04 10.13
N ASN A 610 -5.37 -17.11 8.89
CA ASN A 610 -4.75 -16.50 7.69
C ASN A 610 -4.92 -14.97 7.62
N ARG A 611 -5.71 -14.39 8.53
CA ARG A 611 -6.25 -13.03 8.47
C ARG A 611 -6.95 -12.75 7.14
N TYR A 612 -7.80 -13.69 6.76
CA TYR A 612 -8.71 -13.68 5.64
C TYR A 612 -10.14 -13.92 6.15
N SER A 613 -11.13 -13.51 5.37
CA SER A 613 -12.54 -13.66 5.70
C SER A 613 -13.32 -13.62 4.39
N PRO A 614 -14.00 -14.71 3.97
CA PRO A 614 -14.70 -14.76 2.70
C PRO A 614 -15.83 -13.73 2.66
N VAL A 615 -16.54 -13.52 3.77
CA VAL A 615 -17.59 -12.49 3.90
C VAL A 615 -17.04 -11.09 3.66
N ARG A 616 -15.89 -10.73 4.27
CA ARG A 616 -15.26 -9.42 4.04
C ARG A 616 -14.69 -9.28 2.62
N GLU A 617 -14.26 -10.37 1.99
CA GLU A 617 -13.83 -10.35 0.59
C GLU A 617 -15.01 -10.20 -0.39
N ALA A 618 -16.14 -10.88 -0.16
CA ALA A 618 -17.37 -10.75 -0.94
C ALA A 618 -17.97 -9.34 -0.81
N TYR A 619 -18.03 -8.79 0.41
CA TYR A 619 -18.39 -7.39 0.64
C TYR A 619 -17.47 -6.43 -0.13
N ARG A 620 -16.14 -6.66 -0.06
CA ARG A 620 -15.15 -5.88 -0.81
C ARG A 620 -15.28 -6.02 -2.33
N ALA A 621 -15.71 -7.17 -2.85
CA ALA A 621 -15.99 -7.36 -4.27
C ALA A 621 -17.07 -6.40 -4.77
N GLN A 622 -18.20 -6.34 -4.05
CA GLN A 622 -19.35 -5.53 -4.43
C GLN A 622 -19.05 -4.03 -4.41
N TRP A 623 -18.45 -3.50 -3.34
CA TRP A 623 -18.18 -2.06 -3.27
C TRP A 623 -17.05 -1.62 -4.22
N LEU A 624 -16.06 -2.49 -4.50
CA LEU A 624 -15.09 -2.23 -5.56
C LEU A 624 -15.75 -2.13 -6.94
N GLU A 625 -16.71 -3.00 -7.23
CA GLU A 625 -17.41 -3.03 -8.51
C GLU A 625 -18.35 -1.83 -8.68
N TRP A 626 -19.13 -1.49 -7.65
CA TRP A 626 -19.93 -0.25 -7.62
C TRP A 626 -19.07 1.00 -7.84
N GLN A 627 -17.87 1.05 -7.25
CA GLN A 627 -16.92 2.16 -7.46
C GLN A 627 -16.32 2.19 -8.88
N ARG A 628 -16.09 1.04 -9.54
CA ARG A 628 -15.70 0.98 -10.97
C ARG A 628 -16.81 1.50 -11.88
N GLN A 629 -18.04 1.04 -11.68
CA GLN A 629 -19.21 1.44 -12.48
C GLN A 629 -19.55 2.93 -12.31
N SER A 630 -19.20 3.50 -11.16
CA SER A 630 -19.41 4.92 -10.84
C SER A 630 -18.29 5.85 -11.29
N ALA A 631 -17.18 5.33 -11.84
CA ALA A 631 -16.00 6.12 -12.22
C ALA A 631 -16.23 7.21 -13.30
N GLY A 632 -17.45 7.27 -13.87
CA GLY A 632 -17.90 8.32 -14.79
C GLY A 632 -18.69 9.49 -14.17
N GLY A 633 -18.91 9.55 -12.85
CA GLY A 633 -19.61 10.71 -12.26
C GLY A 633 -19.72 10.75 -10.73
N ARG A 634 -19.29 11.86 -10.11
CA ARG A 634 -19.18 12.03 -8.64
C ARG A 634 -20.45 11.68 -7.85
N LYS A 635 -21.62 12.17 -8.30
CA LYS A 635 -22.92 11.98 -7.62
C LYS A 635 -23.40 10.51 -7.51
N LYS A 636 -22.69 9.53 -8.08
CA LYS A 636 -23.02 8.10 -7.96
C LYS A 636 -22.48 7.42 -6.69
N LEU A 637 -21.56 8.06 -5.95
CA LEU A 637 -20.87 7.48 -4.79
C LEU A 637 -21.26 8.14 -3.47
N HIS A 638 -22.57 8.12 -3.18
CA HIS A 638 -23.17 8.63 -1.95
C HIS A 638 -23.97 7.52 -1.25
N ILE A 639 -23.94 7.48 0.09
CA ILE A 639 -24.75 6.59 0.95
C ILE A 639 -25.37 7.47 2.05
N SER A 640 -26.68 7.40 2.29
CA SER A 640 -27.33 8.29 3.27
C SER A 640 -26.98 7.93 4.71
N PHE A 641 -26.96 8.91 5.62
CA PHE A 641 -26.90 8.64 7.07
C PHE A 641 -28.13 7.84 7.56
N GLU A 642 -29.25 7.98 6.85
CA GLU A 642 -30.53 7.31 7.10
C GLU A 642 -30.60 5.91 6.45
N GLU A 643 -29.56 5.47 5.72
CA GLU A 643 -29.53 4.18 5.01
C GLU A 643 -29.28 3.04 6.03
N HIS A 644 -30.37 2.44 6.53
CA HIS A 644 -30.33 1.42 7.59
C HIS A 644 -30.07 -0.02 7.11
N VAL A 645 -29.96 -0.23 5.80
CA VAL A 645 -29.66 -1.51 5.14
C VAL A 645 -28.35 -1.35 4.37
N SER A 646 -27.49 -2.37 4.38
CA SER A 646 -26.24 -2.30 3.59
C SER A 646 -26.58 -2.30 2.10
N ARG A 647 -25.88 -1.44 1.35
CA ARG A 647 -25.93 -1.41 -0.12
C ARG A 647 -25.41 -2.71 -0.77
N PHE A 648 -24.79 -3.58 0.02
CA PHE A 648 -24.06 -4.76 -0.41
C PHE A 648 -24.52 -6.05 0.32
N SER A 649 -25.78 -6.07 0.76
CA SER A 649 -26.34 -7.12 1.64
C SER A 649 -26.64 -8.47 0.96
N GLU A 650 -26.46 -8.61 -0.35
CA GLU A 650 -26.67 -9.89 -1.06
C GLU A 650 -25.65 -10.99 -0.68
N ALA A 651 -24.64 -10.66 0.13
CA ALA A 651 -23.55 -11.55 0.55
C ALA A 651 -23.91 -12.63 1.59
N GLU A 652 -25.12 -12.65 2.15
CA GLU A 652 -25.53 -13.70 3.11
C GLU A 652 -26.05 -14.99 2.43
N THR A 653 -26.20 -14.99 1.09
CA THR A 653 -26.90 -16.06 0.34
C THR A 653 -26.21 -16.53 -0.96
N ALA A 654 -24.92 -16.25 -1.17
CA ALA A 654 -24.19 -16.55 -2.42
C ALA A 654 -22.79 -17.17 -2.21
#